data_AF-V4KGZ3-F1
#
_entry.id   AF-V4KGZ3-F1
#
_cell.length_a   1.000
_cell.length_b   1.000
_cell.length_c   1.000
_cell.angle_alpha   90.00
_cell.angle_beta   90.00
_cell.angle_gamma   90.00
#
_symmetry.space_group_name_H-M   'P 1'
#
loop_
_entity.id
_entity.type
_entity.pdbx_description
1 polymer ?
#
loop_
_entity_poly.entity_id
_entity_poly.type
_entity_poly.pdbx_seq_one_letter_code
_entity_poly.pdbx_strand_id
1 'polypeptide(L)'
;MSTDTKETRPESTPEDPETRSNVDPSGEALGKLTAGDNDVISDASDTETDLSQSASQSEQNLEDGQNSLDDNSPFTELQPTPPPPPPGTTIETRISESLGEESSDLVAEQQSQNPNAAEPGPRARKRRRRKRFFTEINANPAFSRNRRNSVGKELDSEALIAMSVGFPVNSLTEEEIEANVVSIIGGKEQANYIVVRNHIIALWRSNVSNWLTRDHALESIRSEHKTLVDTAYNFLLEHGYINFGLAPVIKEAKLRSFDGVEPPNVVVVGAGLAGLVAARQLLSMGFRVLVLEGRDRPGGRVKTRKMKGGDGVEAMADVGGSVLTGINGNPLGVLARQLGLPLHKVRDICPLYLPSGELVDVGVDSKIEASFNKLLDRVCKLRQSMIEEIKSVDVPLGEALETFRLVYGVAEDPQERMLLDWHLANLEYANATLLGNLSMAYWDQDDPYEMGGDHCFIPGGNEIFVHALAENLPVFYGNTVESIRYGSNGVLVYAGEKEFYCDMALCTVPLGVLKKGAIGFYPELPLKKKEAIQRLGYGLLNKVAMLFPYNFWGEEIDTFGRLTEDSSTRGEFFLFYSYSSVSGGPLLVALVAGDAAERFETLSPTDSVNRVLQILRGIYHPKGIVVPDPVQALCSRWGQDKFSYGSYSYVAVGSSGDDYDILAESVGDGRVFFAGEATNKQYPATMHGAFLSGMREAANILRVARRRASSSASNPHQSFNDKEVEEDEEEEEEEEEDSCLDQLFETPDLTFGNFSVLFTPNSDELESMSLLRVSIQMEKPESGVWVYGLVTRKQAFELGEMEGDELRNEYLREKLGVILVERKNLSQEGESMISSLKAARLNRQIFD
;
A
#
# COMPACT_ATOMS: atom_id res chain seq x y z
N MET A 1 32.94 -20.95 -61.87
CA MET A 1 32.19 -21.81 -62.83
C MET A 1 32.16 -23.22 -62.27
N SER A 2 31.13 -24.00 -62.59
CA SER A 2 30.81 -25.26 -61.89
C SER A 2 31.59 -26.47 -62.40
N THR A 3 32.04 -27.31 -61.45
CA THR A 3 32.56 -28.70 -61.54
C THR A 3 32.86 -29.17 -60.10
N ASP A 4 32.83 -30.45 -59.67
CA ASP A 4 32.21 -31.69 -60.19
C ASP A 4 32.21 -32.78 -59.06
N THR A 5 31.65 -33.96 -59.32
CA THR A 5 31.91 -35.29 -58.70
C THR A 5 31.53 -35.63 -57.23
N LYS A 6 30.62 -36.63 -57.09
CA LYS A 6 30.70 -37.91 -56.31
C LYS A 6 30.84 -37.88 -54.75
N GLU A 7 30.50 -38.94 -53.97
CA GLU A 7 30.17 -40.36 -54.26
C GLU A 7 29.00 -40.93 -53.38
N THR A 8 28.97 -42.21 -52.98
CA THR A 8 27.72 -43.00 -52.68
C THR A 8 27.59 -43.69 -51.29
N ARG A 9 26.34 -43.73 -50.73
CA ARG A 9 25.51 -44.84 -50.10
C ARG A 9 26.17 -46.09 -49.43
N PRO A 10 25.44 -46.93 -48.62
CA PRO A 10 24.12 -46.85 -47.92
C PRO A 10 24.06 -47.56 -46.50
N GLU A 11 22.84 -47.97 -46.04
CA GLU A 11 22.48 -49.07 -45.08
C GLU A 11 22.67 -48.86 -43.53
N SER A 12 21.87 -49.44 -42.61
CA SER A 12 20.51 -50.08 -42.63
C SER A 12 19.87 -50.24 -41.21
N THR A 13 18.60 -50.67 -41.12
CA THR A 13 17.71 -50.88 -39.92
C THR A 13 17.64 -52.40 -39.51
N PRO A 14 16.68 -52.99 -38.71
CA PRO A 14 15.48 -52.51 -37.97
C PRO A 14 15.11 -53.18 -36.57
N GLU A 15 13.90 -52.89 -36.04
CA GLU A 15 12.91 -53.73 -35.28
C GLU A 15 13.13 -54.33 -33.84
N ASP A 16 12.26 -53.95 -32.88
CA ASP A 16 11.15 -54.68 -32.17
C ASP A 16 11.29 -56.17 -31.66
N PRO A 17 10.34 -56.74 -30.86
CA PRO A 17 9.67 -56.27 -29.62
C PRO A 17 9.53 -57.38 -28.51
N GLU A 18 8.66 -57.16 -27.50
CA GLU A 18 8.01 -58.07 -26.50
C GLU A 18 8.56 -59.47 -26.11
N THR A 19 8.51 -59.83 -24.80
CA THR A 19 7.71 -60.99 -24.28
C THR A 19 7.74 -61.15 -22.74
N ARG A 20 6.83 -62.00 -22.19
CA ARG A 20 6.61 -62.29 -20.76
C ARG A 20 7.22 -63.63 -20.30
N SER A 21 7.46 -63.83 -18.99
CA SER A 21 7.12 -65.07 -18.26
C SER A 21 7.36 -64.99 -16.73
N ASN A 22 6.64 -65.81 -15.96
CA ASN A 22 6.70 -65.89 -14.49
C ASN A 22 7.59 -67.06 -14.03
N VAL A 23 8.31 -66.94 -12.90
CA VAL A 23 8.63 -68.08 -12.00
C VAL A 23 8.68 -67.62 -10.53
N ASP A 24 8.06 -68.41 -9.66
CA ASP A 24 8.03 -68.40 -8.17
C ASP A 24 7.49 -69.82 -7.77
N PRO A 25 7.53 -70.36 -6.52
CA PRO A 25 8.21 -69.96 -5.27
C PRO A 25 9.04 -71.07 -4.57
N SER A 26 9.72 -70.75 -3.47
CA SER A 26 9.85 -71.55 -2.20
C SER A 26 10.88 -70.92 -1.24
N GLY A 27 10.77 -71.02 0.09
CA GLY A 27 9.77 -71.70 0.94
C GLY A 27 9.73 -71.15 2.39
N GLU A 28 9.02 -71.85 3.29
CA GLU A 28 8.52 -71.34 4.59
C GLU A 28 9.48 -71.49 5.80
N ALA A 29 9.24 -70.69 6.86
CA ALA A 29 9.27 -71.15 8.26
C ALA A 29 8.54 -70.17 9.21
N LEU A 30 7.74 -70.69 10.17
CA LEU A 30 7.13 -69.92 11.26
C LEU A 30 7.81 -70.19 12.61
N GLY A 31 7.76 -69.21 13.53
CA GLY A 31 8.08 -69.35 14.95
C GLY A 31 7.12 -68.52 15.83
N LYS A 32 6.82 -68.95 17.06
CA LYS A 32 5.76 -68.39 17.92
C LYS A 32 6.24 -68.01 19.33
N LEU A 33 5.58 -66.99 19.90
CA LEU A 33 5.17 -66.81 21.32
C LEU A 33 6.17 -67.15 22.46
N THR A 34 6.39 -66.21 23.38
CA THR A 34 5.97 -66.31 24.80
C THR A 34 6.28 -65.01 25.58
N ALA A 35 5.80 -64.89 26.81
CA ALA A 35 6.08 -63.81 27.76
C ALA A 35 6.47 -64.41 29.13
N GLY A 36 7.13 -63.65 30.01
CA GLY A 36 7.47 -64.09 31.37
C GLY A 36 8.54 -63.27 32.10
N ASP A 37 8.08 -62.28 32.87
CA ASP A 37 8.46 -61.88 34.23
C ASP A 37 9.88 -62.13 34.83
N ASN A 38 10.40 -61.03 35.40
CA ASN A 38 11.00 -60.89 36.74
C ASN A 38 12.41 -61.40 37.14
N ASP A 39 13.18 -60.40 37.61
CA ASP A 39 13.95 -60.34 38.87
C ASP A 39 15.31 -61.06 39.04
N VAL A 40 15.96 -60.64 40.15
CA VAL A 40 16.96 -61.34 40.98
C VAL A 40 18.43 -60.91 40.83
N ILE A 41 18.82 -59.92 41.69
CA ILE A 41 20.06 -59.86 42.53
C ILE A 41 21.43 -59.77 41.79
N SER A 42 22.45 -59.00 42.19
CA SER A 42 22.74 -57.79 43.00
C SER A 42 24.30 -57.74 43.12
N ASP A 43 24.83 -56.83 43.96
CA ASP A 43 26.17 -56.85 44.58
C ASP A 43 27.43 -56.59 43.70
N ALA A 44 28.49 -55.94 44.21
CA ALA A 44 28.66 -55.05 45.39
C ALA A 44 30.05 -54.36 45.37
N SER A 45 30.30 -53.48 46.36
CA SER A 45 31.53 -52.75 46.73
C SER A 45 31.82 -51.46 45.92
N ASP A 46 31.65 -50.23 46.44
CA ASP A 46 31.99 -49.59 47.76
C ASP A 46 33.49 -49.20 47.88
N THR A 47 33.95 -48.15 48.58
CA THR A 47 33.42 -47.02 49.40
C THR A 47 34.17 -45.73 48.94
N GLU A 48 33.87 -44.45 49.21
CA GLU A 48 32.91 -43.58 49.95
C GLU A 48 33.21 -42.11 49.42
N THR A 49 32.74 -40.92 49.82
CA THR A 49 31.82 -40.28 50.82
C THR A 49 31.37 -38.92 50.15
N ASP A 50 30.45 -38.05 50.61
CA ASP A 50 29.62 -37.92 51.82
C ASP A 50 28.28 -37.13 51.56
N LEU A 51 27.55 -36.94 52.64
CA LEU A 51 26.28 -36.27 53.02
C LEU A 51 26.22 -34.71 52.98
N SER A 52 25.09 -34.01 53.23
CA SER A 52 23.69 -34.41 53.59
C SER A 52 22.60 -33.34 53.30
N GLN A 53 21.47 -33.81 52.74
CA GLN A 53 20.06 -33.70 53.23
C GLN A 53 19.35 -32.35 53.52
N SER A 54 18.02 -32.47 53.64
CA SER A 54 17.04 -31.42 54.01
C SER A 54 16.09 -31.91 55.12
N ALA A 55 15.72 -30.99 56.04
CA ALA A 55 14.79 -31.24 57.15
C ALA A 55 14.05 -29.96 57.58
N SER A 56 13.27 -30.03 58.67
CA SER A 56 11.85 -29.67 58.56
C SER A 56 11.11 -29.53 59.91
N GLN A 57 10.03 -28.74 59.91
CA GLN A 57 8.96 -28.65 60.94
C GLN A 57 9.31 -28.05 62.32
N SER A 58 8.26 -27.62 63.03
CA SER A 58 8.17 -27.15 64.44
C SER A 58 8.84 -25.80 64.79
N GLU A 59 8.38 -25.00 65.77
CA GLU A 59 7.02 -24.64 66.22
C GLU A 59 7.05 -23.38 67.14
N GLN A 60 5.96 -22.59 67.10
CA GLN A 60 5.38 -21.68 68.12
C GLN A 60 6.22 -21.04 69.27
N ASN A 61 6.07 -19.70 69.43
CA ASN A 61 5.55 -18.95 70.61
C ASN A 61 5.99 -17.45 70.55
N LEU A 62 5.07 -16.47 70.55
CA LEU A 62 4.55 -15.65 71.69
C LEU A 62 5.61 -14.69 72.32
N GLU A 63 5.32 -13.44 72.69
CA GLU A 63 4.02 -12.73 72.87
C GLU A 63 4.14 -11.19 72.63
N ASP A 64 3.13 -10.40 73.06
CA ASP A 64 2.91 -8.94 72.92
C ASP A 64 2.70 -8.42 71.46
N GLY A 65 1.68 -7.61 71.11
CA GLY A 65 0.62 -6.91 71.87
C GLY A 65 0.59 -5.41 71.48
N GLN A 66 -0.51 -4.73 71.16
CA GLN A 66 -1.97 -5.02 71.20
C GLN A 66 -2.71 -4.21 70.09
N ASN A 67 -3.94 -4.63 69.73
CA ASN A 67 -5.16 -3.87 69.34
C ASN A 67 -5.10 -2.50 68.59
N SER A 68 -6.06 -2.11 67.72
CA SER A 68 -7.17 -2.77 67.00
C SER A 68 -7.90 -1.72 66.10
N LEU A 69 -8.61 -2.19 65.06
CA LEU A 69 -9.98 -1.81 64.60
C LEU A 69 -10.60 -0.45 65.02
N ASP A 70 -11.36 0.31 64.21
CA ASP A 70 -12.10 -0.06 62.98
C ASP A 70 -12.56 1.13 62.09
N ASP A 71 -12.74 0.84 60.79
CA ASP A 71 -13.83 1.26 59.85
C ASP A 71 -14.19 2.75 59.49
N ASN A 72 -14.85 2.86 58.31
CA ASN A 72 -15.64 3.94 57.69
C ASN A 72 -14.98 5.10 56.91
N SER A 73 -15.44 5.22 55.65
CA SER A 73 -15.38 6.38 54.75
C SER A 73 -16.58 7.33 55.02
N PRO A 74 -16.81 8.50 54.36
CA PRO A 74 -16.25 9.02 53.09
C PRO A 74 -15.80 10.50 53.11
N PHE A 75 -15.36 11.05 51.96
CA PHE A 75 -15.79 12.35 51.41
C PHE A 75 -15.20 12.60 50.00
N THR A 76 -15.66 13.65 49.30
CA THR A 76 -15.51 13.85 47.84
C THR A 76 -14.86 15.20 47.49
N GLU A 77 -14.24 15.27 46.29
CA GLU A 77 -13.91 16.46 45.50
C GLU A 77 -12.92 17.53 46.03
N LEU A 78 -11.87 17.80 45.23
CA LEU A 78 -11.56 19.13 44.66
C LEU A 78 -10.46 19.03 43.57
N GLN A 79 -10.41 20.00 42.66
CA GLN A 79 -9.51 20.01 41.48
C GLN A 79 -8.12 20.63 41.76
N PRO A 80 -7.06 20.23 41.04
CA PRO A 80 -5.78 20.94 41.01
C PRO A 80 -5.78 22.13 40.01
N THR A 81 -5.11 23.23 40.37
CA THR A 81 -4.98 24.46 39.57
C THR A 81 -3.66 24.55 38.77
N PRO A 82 -3.60 25.35 37.68
CA PRO A 82 -2.41 25.46 36.82
C PRO A 82 -1.29 26.36 37.41
N PRO A 83 -0.03 26.21 36.94
CA PRO A 83 1.13 26.99 37.40
C PRO A 83 1.24 28.41 36.79
N PRO A 84 2.04 29.32 37.38
CA PRO A 84 2.09 30.74 37.00
C PRO A 84 3.09 31.08 35.88
N PRO A 85 2.92 32.23 35.18
CA PRO A 85 3.84 32.72 34.15
C PRO A 85 5.07 33.48 34.71
N PRO A 86 6.18 33.60 33.94
CA PRO A 86 7.36 34.36 34.33
C PRO A 86 7.16 35.90 34.19
N PRO A 87 7.93 36.72 34.95
CA PRO A 87 7.77 38.18 34.96
C PRO A 87 8.46 38.87 33.78
N GLY A 88 7.81 39.91 33.24
CA GLY A 88 8.43 40.87 32.33
C GLY A 88 8.93 42.12 33.05
N THR A 89 9.70 42.97 32.34
CA THR A 89 10.11 44.31 32.79
C THR A 89 9.63 45.35 31.77
N THR A 90 9.06 46.45 32.27
CA THR A 90 8.22 47.40 31.51
C THR A 90 8.97 48.61 30.95
N ILE A 91 8.40 49.26 29.93
CA ILE A 91 8.22 50.72 29.71
C ILE A 91 7.52 50.87 28.34
N GLU A 92 6.23 51.19 28.27
CA GLU A 92 5.66 52.57 28.09
C GLU A 92 6.16 53.29 26.82
N THR A 93 5.36 53.92 25.93
CA THR A 93 3.90 54.16 25.71
C THR A 93 3.69 54.61 24.22
N ARG A 94 2.53 54.89 23.57
CA ARG A 94 1.08 55.03 23.90
C ARG A 94 0.18 54.97 22.61
N ILE A 95 -1.15 54.93 22.81
CA ILE A 95 -2.28 55.67 22.13
C ILE A 95 -1.92 56.44 20.81
N SER A 96 -2.68 56.42 19.69
CA SER A 96 -4.09 56.05 19.41
C SER A 96 -4.34 55.52 17.97
N GLU A 97 -5.60 55.09 17.74
CA GLU A 97 -6.36 55.05 16.46
C GLU A 97 -5.98 56.18 15.46
N SER A 98 -6.06 56.01 14.13
CA SER A 98 -7.34 55.87 13.39
C SER A 98 -7.19 55.49 11.88
N LEU A 99 -8.32 55.46 11.18
CA LEU A 99 -8.56 55.12 9.75
C LEU A 99 -7.84 56.05 8.75
N GLY A 100 -7.55 55.57 7.53
CA GLY A 100 -7.13 56.42 6.40
C GLY A 100 -6.89 55.65 5.10
N GLU A 101 -7.62 56.00 4.04
CA GLU A 101 -7.53 55.43 2.68
C GLU A 101 -6.44 56.12 1.83
N GLU A 102 -6.02 55.46 0.74
CA GLU A 102 -5.50 56.09 -0.50
C GLU A 102 -4.20 56.95 -0.44
N SER A 103 -3.49 57.24 -1.54
CA SER A 103 -3.44 56.65 -2.90
C SER A 103 -2.10 57.00 -3.60
N SER A 104 -1.80 56.28 -4.70
CA SER A 104 -1.06 56.71 -5.91
C SER A 104 0.27 57.53 -5.84
N ASP A 105 1.22 57.08 -6.67
CA ASP A 105 2.05 57.91 -7.57
C ASP A 105 3.15 58.85 -7.02
N LEU A 106 4.22 59.18 -7.76
CA LEU A 106 5.06 58.47 -8.78
C LEU A 106 6.26 59.40 -9.15
N VAL A 107 7.23 58.87 -9.91
CA VAL A 107 8.11 59.61 -10.86
C VAL A 107 9.26 60.51 -10.33
N ALA A 108 10.26 60.68 -11.21
CA ALA A 108 11.35 61.68 -11.25
C ALA A 108 12.65 61.41 -10.46
N GLU A 109 13.55 60.69 -11.15
CA GLU A 109 15.01 60.85 -11.07
C GLU A 109 15.45 62.32 -11.24
N GLN A 110 16.64 62.69 -10.74
CA GLN A 110 17.69 63.23 -11.62
C GLN A 110 19.10 63.13 -11.03
N GLN A 111 20.10 63.39 -11.88
CA GLN A 111 21.50 62.97 -11.72
C GLN A 111 22.43 64.12 -11.28
N SER A 112 23.55 63.78 -10.65
CA SER A 112 24.80 64.54 -10.75
C SER A 112 26.01 63.59 -10.62
N GLN A 113 27.16 63.96 -11.16
CA GLN A 113 28.30 63.05 -11.36
C GLN A 113 29.61 63.58 -10.75
N ASN A 114 30.35 62.68 -10.08
CA ASN A 114 31.83 62.59 -10.08
C ASN A 114 32.66 63.79 -9.52
N PRO A 115 34.01 63.66 -9.39
CA PRO A 115 34.86 62.46 -9.30
C PRO A 115 35.79 62.43 -8.06
N ASN A 116 36.23 61.24 -7.64
CA ASN A 116 37.67 60.88 -7.60
C ASN A 116 37.88 59.40 -7.22
N ALA A 117 39.06 58.85 -7.54
CA ALA A 117 39.28 57.40 -7.58
C ALA A 117 40.45 56.90 -6.70
N ALA A 118 40.29 55.69 -6.16
CA ALA A 118 41.35 54.74 -5.81
C ALA A 118 40.74 53.33 -5.76
N GLU A 119 41.45 52.32 -6.28
CA GLU A 119 41.03 50.90 -6.19
C GLU A 119 41.34 50.32 -4.80
N PRO A 120 40.67 49.23 -4.36
CA PRO A 120 41.20 47.90 -4.71
C PRO A 120 40.17 46.75 -4.84
N GLY A 121 40.50 45.78 -5.70
CA GLY A 121 40.17 44.35 -5.50
C GLY A 121 38.78 43.85 -5.93
N PRO A 122 38.69 42.77 -6.75
CA PRO A 122 37.41 42.17 -7.13
C PRO A 122 36.78 41.39 -5.97
N ARG A 123 35.66 41.89 -5.43
CA ARG A 123 34.86 41.19 -4.41
C ARG A 123 34.23 39.91 -4.97
N ALA A 124 34.10 38.89 -4.11
CA ALA A 124 33.51 37.60 -4.46
C ALA A 124 32.08 37.74 -5.04
N ARG A 125 31.81 37.08 -6.16
CA ARG A 125 30.46 37.01 -6.75
C ARG A 125 29.55 36.17 -5.85
N LYS A 126 28.36 36.70 -5.55
CA LYS A 126 27.35 36.05 -4.69
C LYS A 126 26.99 34.66 -5.22
N ARG A 127 26.92 33.66 -4.33
CA ARG A 127 26.40 32.32 -4.62
C ARG A 127 25.03 32.42 -5.29
N ARG A 128 24.89 31.85 -6.48
CA ARG A 128 23.58 31.67 -7.15
C ARG A 128 22.83 30.58 -6.40
N ARG A 129 21.57 30.81 -6.01
CA ARG A 129 20.73 29.79 -5.32
C ARG A 129 20.62 28.55 -6.21
N ARG A 130 20.87 27.36 -5.66
CA ARG A 130 20.57 26.07 -6.31
C ARG A 130 19.04 25.89 -6.42
N LYS A 131 18.62 25.06 -7.38
CA LYS A 131 17.23 24.58 -7.50
C LYS A 131 17.01 23.35 -6.62
N ARG A 132 15.74 22.95 -6.49
CA ARG A 132 15.23 21.78 -5.77
C ARG A 132 15.87 20.49 -6.30
N PHE A 133 16.04 19.48 -5.44
CA PHE A 133 16.68 18.21 -5.80
C PHE A 133 15.90 16.95 -5.37
N PHE A 134 14.75 17.12 -4.73
CA PHE A 134 13.83 16.02 -4.38
C PHE A 134 12.46 16.15 -5.09
N THR A 135 12.38 16.87 -6.22
CA THR A 135 11.10 17.15 -6.92
C THR A 135 11.20 17.28 -8.46
N GLU A 136 12.28 16.83 -9.11
CA GLU A 136 12.46 16.96 -10.59
C GLU A 136 13.09 15.71 -11.27
N ILE A 137 13.23 14.55 -10.59
CA ILE A 137 13.72 13.30 -11.24
C ILE A 137 12.62 12.67 -12.13
N ASN A 138 11.37 12.66 -11.66
CA ASN A 138 10.24 11.99 -12.32
C ASN A 138 9.50 12.94 -13.29
N ALA A 139 10.27 13.57 -14.18
CA ALA A 139 9.79 14.64 -15.06
C ALA A 139 10.33 14.55 -16.50
N ASN A 140 10.11 13.40 -17.18
CA ASN A 140 10.45 13.13 -18.59
C ASN A 140 10.22 14.37 -19.50
N PRO A 141 11.29 15.08 -19.93
CA PRO A 141 11.14 16.38 -20.59
C PRO A 141 10.60 16.30 -22.02
N ALA A 142 10.46 15.10 -22.59
CA ALA A 142 10.06 14.89 -23.97
C ALA A 142 8.54 14.89 -24.18
N PHE A 143 7.74 14.39 -23.22
CA PHE A 143 6.28 14.31 -23.36
C PHE A 143 5.51 15.45 -22.67
N SER A 144 6.08 16.11 -21.65
CA SER A 144 5.37 17.20 -20.93
C SER A 144 5.08 18.47 -21.78
N ARG A 145 5.69 18.63 -22.97
CA ARG A 145 5.76 19.95 -23.63
C ARG A 145 4.59 20.35 -24.55
N ASN A 146 3.76 19.41 -25.00
CA ASN A 146 2.65 19.71 -25.94
C ASN A 146 1.25 19.77 -25.31
N ARG A 147 1.09 19.68 -23.98
CA ARG A 147 -0.21 19.92 -23.29
C ARG A 147 -0.21 21.02 -22.21
N ARG A 148 0.93 21.66 -21.91
CA ARG A 148 1.02 22.73 -20.88
C ARG A 148 0.89 24.17 -21.41
N ASN A 149 0.72 24.39 -22.71
CA ASN A 149 0.60 25.71 -23.35
C ASN A 149 -0.81 25.99 -23.94
N SER A 150 -1.87 25.92 -23.13
CA SER A 150 -3.18 26.51 -23.48
C SER A 150 -4.17 26.62 -22.31
N VAL A 151 -4.13 25.72 -21.32
CA VAL A 151 -5.12 25.67 -20.22
C VAL A 151 -4.62 26.39 -18.95
N GLY A 152 -4.09 27.60 -19.14
CA GLY A 152 -3.66 28.49 -18.05
C GLY A 152 -4.78 29.43 -17.59
N LYS A 153 -5.91 28.87 -17.12
CA LYS A 153 -6.85 29.61 -16.27
C LYS A 153 -6.55 29.27 -14.82
N GLU A 154 -6.71 30.26 -13.94
CA GLU A 154 -6.42 30.11 -12.51
C GLU A 154 -7.31 29.01 -11.91
N LEU A 155 -6.68 27.93 -11.43
CA LEU A 155 -7.36 26.88 -10.67
C LEU A 155 -7.61 27.39 -9.26
N ASP A 156 -8.82 27.18 -8.75
CA ASP A 156 -9.15 27.56 -7.37
C ASP A 156 -8.26 26.82 -6.37
N SER A 157 -7.88 27.54 -5.31
CA SER A 157 -7.24 27.01 -4.11
C SER A 157 -7.91 25.75 -3.57
N GLU A 158 -9.24 25.68 -3.56
CA GLU A 158 -10.00 24.52 -3.07
C GLU A 158 -9.81 23.31 -3.98
N ALA A 159 -9.81 23.52 -5.30
CA ALA A 159 -9.55 22.47 -6.29
C ALA A 159 -8.09 21.97 -6.23
N LEU A 160 -7.12 22.84 -5.94
CA LEU A 160 -5.73 22.44 -5.72
C LEU A 160 -5.56 21.63 -4.43
N ILE A 161 -6.30 21.94 -3.36
CA ILE A 161 -6.31 21.16 -2.13
C ILE A 161 -6.94 19.78 -2.37
N ALA A 162 -8.09 19.72 -3.04
CA ALA A 162 -8.76 18.46 -3.37
C ALA A 162 -7.89 17.57 -4.29
N MET A 163 -7.26 18.16 -5.31
CA MET A 163 -6.30 17.47 -6.19
C MET A 163 -5.09 16.95 -5.42
N SER A 164 -4.61 17.66 -4.40
CA SER A 164 -3.49 17.18 -3.58
C SER A 164 -3.82 15.93 -2.76
N VAL A 165 -5.11 15.58 -2.58
CA VAL A 165 -5.55 14.40 -1.81
C VAL A 165 -6.20 13.32 -2.69
N GLY A 166 -6.05 13.41 -4.01
CA GLY A 166 -6.47 12.38 -4.98
C GLY A 166 -7.68 12.74 -5.84
N PHE A 167 -8.40 13.83 -5.59
CA PHE A 167 -9.62 14.16 -6.35
C PHE A 167 -9.32 14.87 -7.68
N PRO A 168 -9.76 14.34 -8.83
CA PRO A 168 -9.58 15.01 -10.11
C PRO A 168 -10.39 16.31 -10.19
N VAL A 169 -9.81 17.32 -10.86
CA VAL A 169 -10.30 18.71 -10.85
C VAL A 169 -11.70 18.87 -11.44
N ASN A 170 -12.07 18.05 -12.45
CA ASN A 170 -13.30 18.21 -13.24
C ASN A 170 -14.12 16.91 -13.38
N SER A 171 -13.78 15.85 -12.64
CA SER A 171 -14.51 14.57 -12.66
C SER A 171 -14.70 14.03 -11.24
N LEU A 172 -15.43 12.92 -11.15
CA LEU A 172 -15.48 12.09 -9.96
C LEU A 172 -14.27 11.13 -9.94
N THR A 173 -13.98 10.55 -8.78
CA THR A 173 -13.19 9.32 -8.64
C THR A 173 -14.07 8.09 -8.90
N GLU A 174 -13.45 6.91 -9.04
CA GLU A 174 -14.15 5.62 -9.13
C GLU A 174 -14.93 5.34 -7.83
N GLU A 175 -14.34 5.61 -6.66
CA GLU A 175 -15.02 5.52 -5.35
C GLU A 175 -16.28 6.40 -5.27
N GLU A 176 -16.23 7.62 -5.80
CA GLU A 176 -17.39 8.55 -5.84
C GLU A 176 -18.50 8.04 -6.79
N ILE A 177 -18.12 7.44 -7.92
CA ILE A 177 -19.07 6.81 -8.85
C ILE A 177 -19.73 5.59 -8.20
N GLU A 178 -18.94 4.73 -7.58
CA GLU A 178 -19.41 3.53 -6.87
C GLU A 178 -20.28 3.82 -5.63
N ALA A 179 -20.00 4.93 -4.94
CA ALA A 179 -20.82 5.46 -3.86
C ALA A 179 -22.08 6.19 -4.35
N ASN A 180 -22.30 6.31 -5.66
CA ASN A 180 -23.45 6.96 -6.30
C ASN A 180 -23.68 8.40 -5.77
N VAL A 181 -22.60 9.20 -5.67
CA VAL A 181 -22.67 10.53 -5.03
C VAL A 181 -23.48 11.58 -5.81
N VAL A 182 -23.86 11.26 -7.05
CA VAL A 182 -24.78 12.01 -7.91
C VAL A 182 -25.71 11.05 -8.64
N SER A 183 -26.90 11.52 -9.04
CA SER A 183 -27.91 10.70 -9.71
C SER A 183 -27.59 10.38 -11.17
N ILE A 184 -26.85 11.27 -11.84
CA ILE A 184 -26.42 11.14 -13.24
C ILE A 184 -24.97 11.61 -13.35
N ILE A 185 -24.11 10.79 -13.98
CA ILE A 185 -22.71 11.14 -14.25
C ILE A 185 -22.67 12.23 -15.34
N GLY A 186 -21.88 13.27 -15.10
CA GLY A 186 -21.76 14.44 -15.96
C GLY A 186 -22.80 15.54 -15.66
N GLY A 187 -22.85 16.54 -16.54
CA GLY A 187 -23.80 17.66 -16.43
C GLY A 187 -23.62 18.53 -15.18
N LYS A 188 -24.72 19.19 -14.76
CA LYS A 188 -24.68 20.23 -13.72
C LYS A 188 -24.60 19.66 -12.30
N GLU A 189 -25.19 18.50 -12.03
CA GLU A 189 -25.16 17.91 -10.69
C GLU A 189 -23.72 17.54 -10.28
N GLN A 190 -23.00 16.80 -11.13
CA GLN A 190 -21.58 16.50 -10.93
C GLN A 190 -20.73 17.77 -10.77
N ALA A 191 -20.95 18.81 -11.59
CA ALA A 191 -20.20 20.06 -11.48
C ALA A 191 -20.43 20.77 -10.14
N ASN A 192 -21.67 20.82 -9.65
CA ASN A 192 -22.01 21.39 -8.34
C ASN A 192 -21.44 20.51 -7.20
N TYR A 193 -21.53 19.19 -7.32
CA TYR A 193 -21.00 18.24 -6.34
C TYR A 193 -19.49 18.41 -6.18
N ILE A 194 -18.74 18.50 -7.28
CA ILE A 194 -17.29 18.71 -7.28
C ILE A 194 -16.91 19.99 -6.51
N VAL A 195 -17.67 21.07 -6.69
CA VAL A 195 -17.45 22.32 -5.92
C VAL A 195 -17.70 22.12 -4.44
N VAL A 196 -18.83 21.51 -4.05
CA VAL A 196 -19.16 21.19 -2.65
C VAL A 196 -18.11 20.28 -2.00
N ARG A 197 -17.70 19.22 -2.70
CA ARG A 197 -16.70 18.23 -2.31
C ARG A 197 -15.32 18.87 -2.10
N ASN A 198 -14.87 19.70 -3.05
CA ASN A 198 -13.62 20.45 -2.91
C ASN A 198 -13.67 21.40 -1.69
N HIS A 199 -14.78 22.12 -1.52
CA HIS A 199 -14.97 23.08 -0.43
C HIS A 199 -14.91 22.43 0.95
N ILE A 200 -15.60 21.30 1.14
CA ILE A 200 -15.61 20.55 2.42
C ILE A 200 -14.20 20.07 2.78
N ILE A 201 -13.42 19.56 1.81
CA ILE A 201 -12.02 19.16 2.03
C ILE A 201 -11.18 20.38 2.41
N ALA A 202 -11.29 21.49 1.70
CA ALA A 202 -10.52 22.71 1.97
C ALA A 202 -10.84 23.28 3.37
N LEU A 203 -12.13 23.32 3.73
CA LEU A 203 -12.60 23.77 5.03
C LEU A 203 -12.02 22.93 6.17
N TRP A 204 -12.03 21.60 6.07
CA TRP A 204 -11.39 20.74 7.09
C TRP A 204 -9.87 20.84 7.08
N ARG A 205 -9.22 20.84 5.90
CA ARG A 205 -7.75 20.93 5.77
C ARG A 205 -7.19 22.25 6.33
N SER A 206 -8.00 23.31 6.43
CA SER A 206 -7.64 24.55 7.13
C SER A 206 -7.26 24.28 8.59
N ASN A 207 -8.08 23.55 9.35
CA ASN A 207 -7.84 23.15 10.74
C ASN A 207 -8.20 21.68 10.99
N VAL A 208 -7.29 20.79 10.59
CA VAL A 208 -7.40 19.33 10.75
C VAL A 208 -7.47 18.84 12.21
N SER A 209 -7.25 19.70 13.20
CA SER A 209 -7.34 19.36 14.62
C SER A 209 -8.76 19.49 15.19
N ASN A 210 -9.68 20.09 14.42
CA ASN A 210 -11.10 20.16 14.78
C ASN A 210 -11.91 19.09 14.03
N TRP A 211 -13.04 18.70 14.62
CA TRP A 211 -14.11 18.02 13.89
C TRP A 211 -14.88 19.04 13.05
N LEU A 212 -14.88 18.89 11.72
CA LEU A 212 -15.80 19.62 10.85
C LEU A 212 -17.18 18.97 10.95
N THR A 213 -18.18 19.67 11.46
CA THR A 213 -19.57 19.20 11.46
C THR A 213 -20.23 19.43 10.10
N ARG A 214 -21.22 18.58 9.78
CA ARG A 214 -22.11 18.73 8.62
C ARG A 214 -22.70 20.14 8.53
N ASP A 215 -23.18 20.67 9.66
CA ASP A 215 -23.90 21.94 9.67
C ASP A 215 -22.96 23.15 9.47
N HIS A 216 -21.73 23.08 9.98
CA HIS A 216 -20.69 24.09 9.68
C HIS A 216 -20.31 24.07 8.18
N ALA A 217 -20.21 22.90 7.55
CA ALA A 217 -20.06 22.79 6.10
C ALA A 217 -21.30 23.32 5.34
N LEU A 218 -22.51 23.12 5.88
CA LEU A 218 -23.75 23.63 5.30
C LEU A 218 -23.90 25.15 5.42
N GLU A 219 -23.25 25.79 6.40
CA GLU A 219 -23.26 27.23 6.60
C GLU A 219 -22.41 27.99 5.57
N SER A 220 -21.24 27.47 5.20
CA SER A 220 -20.35 28.10 4.20
C SER A 220 -20.79 27.88 2.75
N ILE A 221 -21.65 26.89 2.50
CA ILE A 221 -22.08 26.50 1.15
C ILE A 221 -23.34 27.26 0.68
N ARG A 222 -23.32 27.68 -0.60
CA ARG A 222 -24.41 28.43 -1.25
C ARG A 222 -25.74 27.67 -1.20
N SER A 223 -26.84 28.40 -1.03
CA SER A 223 -28.21 27.85 -0.96
C SER A 223 -28.56 26.92 -2.12
N GLU A 224 -28.10 27.25 -3.33
CA GLU A 224 -28.27 26.50 -4.59
C GLU A 224 -27.51 25.15 -4.67
N HIS A 225 -26.71 24.79 -3.67
CA HIS A 225 -25.97 23.53 -3.60
C HIS A 225 -26.24 22.72 -2.32
N LYS A 226 -27.13 23.21 -1.43
CA LYS A 226 -27.32 22.61 -0.09
C LYS A 226 -27.82 21.16 -0.10
N THR A 227 -28.48 20.72 -1.16
CA THR A 227 -28.92 19.32 -1.35
C THR A 227 -27.79 18.32 -1.57
N LEU A 228 -26.60 18.77 -1.96
CA LEU A 228 -25.43 17.92 -2.22
C LEU A 228 -24.48 17.81 -1.02
N VAL A 229 -24.71 18.61 0.03
CA VAL A 229 -23.84 18.68 1.21
C VAL A 229 -23.91 17.39 2.01
N ASP A 230 -25.09 16.79 2.16
CA ASP A 230 -25.26 15.48 2.80
C ASP A 230 -24.41 14.40 2.12
N THR A 231 -24.58 14.22 0.81
CA THR A 231 -23.89 13.18 0.05
C THR A 231 -22.37 13.37 0.05
N ALA A 232 -21.89 14.60 -0.19
CA ALA A 232 -20.46 14.90 -0.17
C ALA A 232 -19.84 14.77 1.23
N TYR A 233 -20.50 15.29 2.27
CA TYR A 233 -19.99 15.20 3.65
C TYR A 233 -19.94 13.73 4.12
N ASN A 234 -21.00 12.95 3.87
CA ASN A 234 -21.04 11.54 4.26
C ASN A 234 -19.99 10.71 3.50
N PHE A 235 -19.88 10.90 2.18
CA PHE A 235 -18.84 10.25 1.37
C PHE A 235 -17.43 10.52 1.92
N LEU A 236 -17.09 11.82 2.12
CA LEU A 236 -15.76 12.23 2.58
C LEU A 236 -15.46 11.79 4.02
N LEU A 237 -16.48 11.65 4.86
CA LEU A 237 -16.35 11.19 6.25
C LEU A 237 -16.13 9.68 6.34
N GLU A 238 -16.90 8.90 5.58
CA GLU A 238 -16.84 7.43 5.59
C GLU A 238 -15.56 6.92 4.92
N HIS A 239 -15.20 7.45 3.75
CA HIS A 239 -13.94 7.13 3.06
C HIS A 239 -12.71 7.81 3.71
N GLY A 240 -12.92 8.67 4.72
CA GLY A 240 -11.84 9.16 5.57
C GLY A 240 -10.98 10.25 4.96
N TYR A 241 -11.55 11.08 4.08
CA TYR A 241 -10.90 12.27 3.52
C TYR A 241 -10.98 13.49 4.45
N ILE A 242 -11.97 13.53 5.34
CA ILE A 242 -12.12 14.51 6.43
C ILE A 242 -12.23 13.82 7.79
N ASN A 243 -12.06 14.60 8.87
CA ASN A 243 -12.26 14.18 10.26
C ASN A 243 -11.48 12.92 10.72
N PHE A 244 -10.42 12.52 10.02
CA PHE A 244 -9.60 11.36 10.38
C PHE A 244 -8.43 11.72 11.31
N GLY A 245 -7.88 10.71 12.00
CA GLY A 245 -6.58 10.79 12.67
C GLY A 245 -6.63 10.78 14.21
N LEU A 246 -5.94 11.75 14.82
CA LEU A 246 -5.43 11.66 16.19
C LEU A 246 -5.75 12.85 17.11
N ALA A 247 -6.41 13.91 16.61
CA ALA A 247 -6.84 15.01 17.49
C ALA A 247 -7.87 14.50 18.53
N PRO A 248 -7.91 15.03 19.77
CA PRO A 248 -8.78 14.50 20.83
C PRO A 248 -10.26 14.40 20.42
N VAL A 249 -10.82 15.47 19.84
CA VAL A 249 -12.21 15.52 19.36
C VAL A 249 -12.51 14.55 18.21
N ILE A 250 -11.48 14.07 17.50
CA ILE A 250 -11.59 13.02 16.47
C ILE A 250 -11.50 11.63 17.12
N LYS A 251 -10.63 11.44 18.12
CA LYS A 251 -10.51 10.19 18.88
C LYS A 251 -11.74 9.88 19.73
N GLU A 252 -12.47 10.91 20.16
CA GLU A 252 -13.68 10.79 20.99
C GLU A 252 -14.97 10.63 20.15
N ALA A 253 -14.94 10.97 18.86
CA ALA A 253 -16.10 10.90 17.99
C ALA A 253 -16.52 9.46 17.70
N LYS A 254 -17.83 9.21 17.79
CA LYS A 254 -18.47 7.95 17.41
C LYS A 254 -19.56 8.22 16.38
N LEU A 255 -19.36 7.70 15.18
CA LEU A 255 -20.39 7.65 14.15
C LEU A 255 -21.41 6.57 14.55
N ARG A 256 -22.69 6.82 14.23
CA ARG A 256 -23.74 5.81 14.36
C ARG A 256 -23.96 5.18 12.99
N SER A 257 -23.63 3.90 12.85
CA SER A 257 -23.77 3.17 11.59
C SER A 257 -24.75 1.99 11.66
N PHE A 258 -25.21 1.61 12.86
CA PHE A 258 -25.99 0.40 13.14
C PHE A 258 -27.08 0.67 14.20
N ASP A 259 -27.89 1.74 14.01
CA ASP A 259 -28.92 2.13 14.99
C ASP A 259 -29.93 0.99 15.25
N GLY A 260 -29.83 0.35 16.42
CA GLY A 260 -30.72 -0.72 16.88
C GLY A 260 -30.28 -2.16 16.58
N VAL A 261 -29.15 -2.37 15.89
CA VAL A 261 -28.63 -3.70 15.52
C VAL A 261 -27.34 -4.00 16.30
N GLU A 262 -26.99 -5.27 16.52
CA GLU A 262 -25.68 -5.61 17.09
C GLU A 262 -24.55 -5.17 16.13
N PRO A 263 -23.50 -4.48 16.62
CA PRO A 263 -22.40 -4.04 15.78
C PRO A 263 -21.58 -5.24 15.26
N PRO A 264 -21.29 -5.34 13.95
CA PRO A 264 -20.50 -6.45 13.41
C PRO A 264 -19.08 -6.49 13.98
N ASN A 265 -18.51 -7.69 14.00
CA ASN A 265 -17.18 -8.00 14.52
C ASN A 265 -16.15 -8.05 13.39
N VAL A 266 -15.01 -7.38 13.56
CA VAL A 266 -13.91 -7.39 12.60
C VAL A 266 -12.60 -7.77 13.29
N VAL A 267 -11.94 -8.84 12.82
CA VAL A 267 -10.57 -9.17 13.21
C VAL A 267 -9.59 -8.59 12.19
N VAL A 268 -8.71 -7.70 12.65
CA VAL A 268 -7.64 -7.12 11.84
C VAL A 268 -6.35 -7.90 12.11
N VAL A 269 -5.75 -8.47 11.07
CA VAL A 269 -4.49 -9.23 11.15
C VAL A 269 -3.31 -8.33 10.80
N GLY A 270 -2.49 -8.02 11.80
CA GLY A 270 -1.35 -7.11 11.73
C GLY A 270 -1.66 -5.74 12.36
N ALA A 271 -0.80 -5.29 13.27
CA ALA A 271 -0.81 -3.95 13.87
C ALA A 271 0.19 -3.01 13.17
N GLY A 272 0.40 -3.18 11.86
CA GLY A 272 1.08 -2.20 11.01
C GLY A 272 0.22 -0.96 10.77
N LEU A 273 0.74 0.06 10.07
CA LEU A 273 -0.01 1.30 9.81
C LEU A 273 -1.39 1.03 9.20
N ALA A 274 -1.50 0.18 8.18
CA ALA A 274 -2.77 -0.17 7.55
C ALA A 274 -3.80 -0.72 8.56
N GLY A 275 -3.43 -1.75 9.33
CA GLY A 275 -4.31 -2.38 10.30
C GLY A 275 -4.68 -1.48 11.48
N LEU A 276 -3.74 -0.68 12.01
CA LEU A 276 -4.02 0.30 13.06
C LEU A 276 -5.02 1.36 12.58
N VAL A 277 -4.80 1.89 11.37
CA VAL A 277 -5.64 2.96 10.79
C VAL A 277 -7.04 2.44 10.50
N ALA A 278 -7.16 1.27 9.87
CA ALA A 278 -8.43 0.60 9.65
C ALA A 278 -9.17 0.32 10.97
N ALA A 279 -8.46 -0.20 11.99
CA ALA A 279 -9.06 -0.48 13.29
C ALA A 279 -9.61 0.77 14.00
N ARG A 280 -8.93 1.92 13.89
CA ARG A 280 -9.46 3.20 14.40
C ARG A 280 -10.72 3.63 13.66
N GLN A 281 -10.73 3.55 12.33
CA GLN A 281 -11.85 3.99 11.50
C GLN A 281 -13.07 3.06 11.67
N LEU A 282 -12.86 1.75 11.79
CA LEU A 282 -13.93 0.79 12.08
C LEU A 282 -14.52 1.00 13.49
N LEU A 283 -13.69 1.29 14.51
CA LEU A 283 -14.19 1.63 15.85
C LEU A 283 -14.94 2.97 15.87
N SER A 284 -14.52 3.98 15.09
CA SER A 284 -15.27 5.24 14.96
C SER A 284 -16.59 5.04 14.22
N MET A 285 -16.64 4.12 13.24
CA MET A 285 -17.86 3.61 12.58
C MET A 285 -18.72 2.68 13.45
N GLY A 286 -18.33 2.41 14.70
CA GLY A 286 -19.13 1.65 15.67
C GLY A 286 -19.05 0.13 15.55
N PHE A 287 -18.12 -0.44 14.77
CA PHE A 287 -17.86 -1.87 14.75
C PHE A 287 -17.27 -2.38 16.08
N ARG A 288 -17.43 -3.67 16.37
CA ARG A 288 -16.55 -4.39 17.31
C ARG A 288 -15.28 -4.76 16.57
N VAL A 289 -14.11 -4.36 17.08
CA VAL A 289 -12.82 -4.61 16.41
C VAL A 289 -11.84 -5.28 17.37
N LEU A 290 -11.04 -6.20 16.86
CA LEU A 290 -9.89 -6.80 17.55
C LEU A 290 -8.69 -6.85 16.60
N VAL A 291 -7.49 -6.51 17.08
CA VAL A 291 -6.26 -6.55 16.25
C VAL A 291 -5.33 -7.66 16.74
N LEU A 292 -4.99 -8.61 15.88
CA LEU A 292 -3.99 -9.67 16.15
C LEU A 292 -2.62 -9.25 15.60
N GLU A 293 -1.58 -9.29 16.43
CA GLU A 293 -0.21 -8.98 16.02
C GLU A 293 0.75 -10.07 16.49
N GLY A 294 1.54 -10.64 15.58
CA GLY A 294 2.49 -11.71 15.88
C GLY A 294 3.73 -11.22 16.65
N ARG A 295 4.06 -9.93 16.54
CA ARG A 295 5.14 -9.27 17.27
C ARG A 295 4.71 -8.88 18.70
N ASP A 296 5.71 -8.53 19.50
CA ASP A 296 5.63 -7.94 20.83
C ASP A 296 5.29 -6.44 20.85
N ARG A 297 5.06 -5.83 19.68
CA ARG A 297 4.87 -4.39 19.49
C ARG A 297 4.05 -4.07 18.22
N PRO A 298 3.45 -2.87 18.13
CA PRO A 298 2.79 -2.41 16.90
C PRO A 298 3.80 -1.91 15.84
N GLY A 299 3.30 -1.38 14.72
CA GLY A 299 4.03 -0.64 13.69
C GLY A 299 4.57 -1.48 12.55
N GLY A 300 4.90 -2.75 12.80
CA GLY A 300 5.39 -3.68 11.77
C GLY A 300 6.68 -3.16 11.12
N ARG A 301 6.57 -2.66 9.88
CA ARG A 301 7.69 -2.08 9.11
C ARG A 301 7.98 -0.61 9.42
N VAL A 302 7.11 0.07 10.17
CA VAL A 302 7.50 1.29 10.89
C VAL A 302 8.10 0.85 12.23
N LYS A 303 9.32 1.31 12.50
CA LYS A 303 10.13 0.85 13.63
C LYS A 303 11.24 1.86 13.92
N THR A 304 11.13 2.53 15.04
CA THR A 304 12.19 3.32 15.63
C THR A 304 12.96 2.43 16.63
N ARG A 305 14.18 2.82 16.99
CA ARG A 305 14.91 2.23 18.11
C ARG A 305 15.51 3.35 18.94
N LYS A 306 15.17 3.40 20.23
CA LYS A 306 15.88 4.24 21.18
C LYS A 306 17.27 3.65 21.44
N MET A 307 18.27 4.32 20.90
CA MET A 307 19.68 4.03 21.12
C MET A 307 20.19 4.80 22.35
N LYS A 308 21.13 4.21 23.08
CA LYS A 308 21.75 4.76 24.28
C LYS A 308 23.25 4.47 24.29
N GLY A 309 24.05 5.44 24.70
CA GLY A 309 25.47 5.31 24.97
C GLY A 309 25.82 5.53 26.44
N GLY A 310 27.12 5.49 26.73
CA GLY A 310 27.68 6.10 27.94
C GLY A 310 27.45 7.62 27.97
N ASP A 311 27.76 8.23 29.13
CA ASP A 311 27.72 9.68 29.36
C ASP A 311 26.38 10.38 29.05
N GLY A 312 25.28 9.61 28.96
CA GLY A 312 23.92 10.12 28.77
C GLY A 312 23.53 10.42 27.32
N VAL A 313 24.35 10.03 26.33
CA VAL A 313 24.01 10.20 24.91
C VAL A 313 22.88 9.25 24.51
N GLU A 314 21.77 9.78 23.98
CA GLU A 314 20.64 9.00 23.47
C GLU A 314 20.23 9.48 22.07
N ALA A 315 19.65 8.60 21.26
CA ALA A 315 19.10 8.97 19.95
C ALA A 315 17.96 8.03 19.51
N MET A 316 17.02 8.53 18.71
CA MET A 316 15.93 7.78 18.10
C MET A 316 16.25 7.43 16.64
N ALA A 317 16.36 6.13 16.32
CA ALA A 317 16.81 5.63 15.02
C ALA A 317 15.72 4.86 14.26
N ASP A 318 15.21 5.43 13.16
CA ASP A 318 14.27 4.72 12.27
C ASP A 318 14.97 3.68 11.40
N VAL A 319 14.94 2.44 11.86
CA VAL A 319 15.44 1.24 11.15
C VAL A 319 14.42 0.67 10.16
N GLY A 320 13.18 1.16 10.19
CA GLY A 320 12.13 0.89 9.20
C GLY A 320 11.82 2.10 8.33
N GLY A 321 10.53 2.32 8.00
CA GLY A 321 10.06 3.50 7.25
C GLY A 321 10.40 4.82 7.96
N SER A 322 11.17 5.69 7.30
CA SER A 322 11.85 6.83 7.94
C SER A 322 11.63 8.20 7.31
N VAL A 323 10.90 8.30 6.18
CA VAL A 323 10.75 9.54 5.42
C VAL A 323 9.28 9.78 5.09
N LEU A 324 8.78 10.99 5.31
CA LEU A 324 7.51 11.44 4.75
C LEU A 324 7.80 12.03 3.38
N THR A 325 7.40 11.31 2.34
CA THR A 325 7.44 11.71 0.93
C THR A 325 6.24 12.60 0.65
N GLY A 326 6.48 13.88 0.38
CA GLY A 326 5.42 14.89 0.31
C GLY A 326 4.71 15.15 1.65
N ILE A 327 4.06 16.31 1.75
CA ILE A 327 3.30 16.71 2.96
C ILE A 327 1.94 17.39 2.66
N ASN A 328 1.65 17.75 1.41
CA ASN A 328 0.39 18.42 1.07
C ASN A 328 -0.78 17.42 1.05
N GLY A 329 -0.62 16.33 0.29
CA GLY A 329 -1.57 15.22 0.28
C GLY A 329 -1.48 14.32 1.52
N ASN A 330 -0.24 14.04 1.90
CA ASN A 330 0.16 12.94 2.79
C ASN A 330 -0.59 12.95 4.14
N PRO A 331 -1.37 11.89 4.46
CA PRO A 331 -2.10 11.81 5.73
C PRO A 331 -1.18 11.82 6.96
N LEU A 332 0.09 11.40 6.85
CA LEU A 332 1.06 11.51 7.94
C LEU A 332 1.45 12.97 8.23
N GLY A 333 1.38 13.86 7.24
CA GLY A 333 1.49 15.31 7.43
C GLY A 333 0.29 15.89 8.20
N VAL A 334 -0.91 15.32 8.03
CA VAL A 334 -2.08 15.63 8.85
C VAL A 334 -1.89 15.14 10.29
N LEU A 335 -1.43 13.90 10.48
CA LEU A 335 -1.14 13.38 11.83
C LEU A 335 -0.07 14.22 12.55
N ALA A 336 0.98 14.66 11.83
CA ALA A 336 2.01 15.52 12.40
C ALA A 336 1.44 16.87 12.88
N ARG A 337 0.54 17.50 12.09
CA ARG A 337 -0.18 18.72 12.51
C ARG A 337 -1.05 18.48 13.75
N GLN A 338 -1.80 17.38 13.79
CA GLN A 338 -2.69 17.04 14.90
C GLN A 338 -1.93 16.74 16.20
N LEU A 339 -0.76 16.10 16.11
CA LEU A 339 0.13 15.81 17.23
C LEU A 339 1.06 16.98 17.61
N GLY A 340 1.03 18.10 16.88
CA GLY A 340 1.92 19.24 17.11
C GLY A 340 3.40 18.96 16.79
N LEU A 341 3.70 17.94 15.99
CA LEU A 341 5.06 17.52 15.68
C LEU A 341 5.72 18.48 14.66
N PRO A 342 6.95 18.97 14.92
CA PRO A 342 7.71 19.72 13.94
C PRO A 342 8.11 18.84 12.75
N LEU A 343 8.14 19.42 11.56
CA LEU A 343 8.61 18.76 10.34
C LEU A 343 10.02 19.26 10.01
N HIS A 344 11.01 18.36 9.99
CA HIS A 344 12.36 18.69 9.50
C HIS A 344 12.43 18.37 8.01
N LYS A 345 12.44 19.40 7.15
CA LYS A 345 12.71 19.23 5.72
C LYS A 345 14.09 18.60 5.53
N VAL A 346 14.16 17.51 4.77
CA VAL A 346 15.41 16.95 4.27
C VAL A 346 16.06 17.95 3.32
N ARG A 347 17.27 18.40 3.66
CA ARG A 347 18.05 19.37 2.88
C ARG A 347 18.46 18.80 1.52
N ASP A 348 18.31 19.60 0.46
CA ASP A 348 18.73 19.31 -0.93
C ASP A 348 20.28 19.16 -1.13
N ILE A 349 21.06 18.92 -0.07
CA ILE A 349 22.52 18.82 -0.10
C ILE A 349 22.96 17.40 0.26
N CYS A 350 23.39 16.65 -0.76
CA CYS A 350 24.12 15.39 -0.65
C CYS A 350 25.50 15.56 -1.29
N PRO A 351 26.61 15.71 -0.52
CA PRO A 351 27.94 15.64 -1.08
C PRO A 351 28.33 14.17 -1.35
N LEU A 352 28.93 13.92 -2.51
CA LEU A 352 29.47 12.61 -2.87
C LEU A 352 30.99 12.56 -2.61
N TYR A 353 31.47 11.46 -2.04
CA TYR A 353 32.87 11.20 -1.75
C TYR A 353 33.45 10.06 -2.59
N LEU A 354 34.67 10.26 -3.08
CA LEU A 354 35.48 9.21 -3.70
C LEU A 354 35.99 8.21 -2.65
N PRO A 355 36.47 7.01 -3.05
CA PRO A 355 37.16 6.08 -2.15
C PRO A 355 38.37 6.69 -1.42
N SER A 356 39.01 7.72 -2.00
CA SER A 356 40.07 8.51 -1.36
C SER A 356 39.60 9.42 -0.21
N GLY A 357 38.29 9.55 0.00
CA GLY A 357 37.67 10.47 0.96
C GLY A 357 37.52 11.91 0.46
N GLU A 358 38.05 12.21 -0.71
CA GLU A 358 37.93 13.50 -1.39
C GLU A 358 36.50 13.72 -1.93
N LEU A 359 36.11 15.00 -2.06
CA LEU A 359 34.83 15.36 -2.68
C LEU A 359 34.90 15.15 -4.20
N VAL A 360 33.82 14.63 -4.77
CA VAL A 360 33.61 14.63 -6.23
C VAL A 360 33.52 16.06 -6.75
N ASP A 361 34.06 16.33 -7.95
CA ASP A 361 33.86 17.62 -8.61
C ASP A 361 32.41 17.81 -9.05
N VAL A 362 31.86 18.98 -8.72
CA VAL A 362 30.45 19.34 -8.98
C VAL A 362 30.13 19.40 -10.48
N GLY A 363 31.11 19.65 -11.34
CA GLY A 363 30.95 19.62 -12.79
C GLY A 363 30.81 18.20 -13.34
N VAL A 364 31.58 17.24 -12.82
CA VAL A 364 31.49 15.82 -13.18
C VAL A 364 30.21 15.19 -12.62
N ASP A 365 29.88 15.47 -11.36
CA ASP A 365 28.63 15.10 -10.68
C ASP A 365 27.40 15.49 -11.54
N SER A 366 27.23 16.79 -11.82
CA SER A 366 26.15 17.28 -12.68
C SER A 366 26.21 16.80 -14.14
N LYS A 367 27.37 16.36 -14.65
CA LYS A 367 27.48 15.74 -15.99
C LYS A 367 26.88 14.34 -15.99
N ILE A 368 27.16 13.54 -14.96
CA ILE A 368 26.72 12.14 -14.89
C ILE A 368 25.27 12.02 -14.45
N GLU A 369 24.82 12.83 -13.49
CA GLU A 369 23.40 12.99 -13.16
C GLU A 369 22.56 13.33 -14.41
N ALA A 370 22.98 14.38 -15.15
CA ALA A 370 22.33 14.77 -16.40
C ALA A 370 22.57 13.78 -17.56
N SER A 371 23.32 12.70 -17.38
CA SER A 371 23.50 11.61 -18.37
C SER A 371 22.69 10.38 -17.98
N PHE A 372 22.63 10.03 -16.68
CA PHE A 372 21.73 9.04 -16.09
C PHE A 372 20.27 9.39 -16.38
N ASN A 373 19.86 10.64 -16.13
CA ASN A 373 18.50 11.11 -16.44
C ASN A 373 18.20 10.97 -17.95
N LYS A 374 19.19 11.12 -18.84
CA LYS A 374 19.04 10.88 -20.30
C LYS A 374 18.97 9.40 -20.68
N LEU A 375 19.48 8.48 -19.85
CA LEU A 375 19.29 7.04 -20.05
C LEU A 375 17.84 6.66 -19.70
N LEU A 376 17.32 7.10 -18.55
CA LEU A 376 15.91 6.95 -18.19
C LEU A 376 14.99 7.55 -19.28
N ASP A 377 15.29 8.76 -19.74
CA ASP A 377 14.57 9.44 -20.83
C ASP A 377 14.53 8.63 -22.14
N ARG A 378 15.51 7.75 -22.39
CA ARG A 378 15.56 6.86 -23.55
C ARG A 378 14.80 5.56 -23.30
N VAL A 379 14.91 5.00 -22.10
CA VAL A 379 14.09 3.86 -21.66
C VAL A 379 12.60 4.20 -21.76
N CYS A 380 12.16 5.34 -21.26
CA CYS A 380 10.75 5.74 -21.34
C CYS A 380 10.27 5.97 -22.79
N LYS A 381 11.16 6.33 -23.73
CA LYS A 381 10.84 6.42 -25.16
C LYS A 381 10.77 5.04 -25.83
N LEU A 382 11.68 4.13 -25.48
CA LEU A 382 11.66 2.73 -25.91
C LEU A 382 10.38 2.04 -25.44
N ARG A 383 10.01 2.23 -24.17
CA ARG A 383 8.73 1.78 -23.60
C ARG A 383 7.53 2.26 -24.43
N GLN A 384 7.47 3.54 -24.77
CA GLN A 384 6.37 4.10 -25.55
C GLN A 384 6.21 3.36 -26.89
N SER A 385 7.30 3.19 -27.66
CA SER A 385 7.27 2.44 -28.91
C SER A 385 6.96 0.95 -28.71
N MET A 386 7.48 0.31 -27.66
CA MET A 386 7.19 -1.11 -27.38
C MET A 386 5.74 -1.35 -26.99
N ILE A 387 5.10 -0.46 -26.22
CA ILE A 387 3.66 -0.57 -25.90
C ILE A 387 2.79 -0.37 -27.15
N GLU A 388 3.22 0.49 -28.08
CA GLU A 388 2.53 0.74 -29.35
C GLU A 388 2.70 -0.40 -30.38
N GLU A 389 3.88 -1.05 -30.42
CA GLU A 389 4.25 -2.04 -31.45
C GLU A 389 4.23 -3.51 -30.99
N ILE A 390 4.54 -3.81 -29.72
CA ILE A 390 4.80 -5.17 -29.21
C ILE A 390 4.14 -5.38 -27.83
N LYS A 391 2.84 -5.71 -27.84
CA LYS A 391 1.97 -5.82 -26.65
C LYS A 391 2.31 -6.90 -25.60
N SER A 392 3.45 -7.60 -25.69
CA SER A 392 3.66 -8.85 -24.93
C SER A 392 5.10 -9.14 -24.48
N VAL A 393 6.01 -8.16 -24.49
CA VAL A 393 7.40 -8.36 -24.04
C VAL A 393 7.80 -7.23 -23.08
N ASP A 394 7.74 -7.52 -21.78
CA ASP A 394 8.43 -6.73 -20.77
C ASP A 394 9.89 -7.19 -20.65
N VAL A 395 10.77 -6.29 -20.20
CA VAL A 395 12.23 -6.44 -20.21
C VAL A 395 12.79 -5.90 -18.88
N PRO A 396 13.90 -6.43 -18.35
CA PRO A 396 14.58 -5.83 -17.20
C PRO A 396 15.02 -4.38 -17.46
N LEU A 397 14.62 -3.46 -16.57
CA LEU A 397 15.05 -2.05 -16.61
C LEU A 397 16.59 -1.90 -16.67
N GLY A 398 17.31 -2.76 -15.93
CA GLY A 398 18.78 -2.79 -15.90
C GLY A 398 19.42 -3.14 -17.24
N GLU A 399 18.82 -4.05 -18.02
CA GLU A 399 19.32 -4.41 -19.35
C GLU A 399 19.12 -3.27 -20.36
N ALA A 400 17.96 -2.61 -20.31
CA ALA A 400 17.68 -1.44 -21.14
C ALA A 400 18.63 -0.27 -20.81
N LEU A 401 18.89 -0.01 -19.52
CA LEU A 401 19.83 1.02 -19.07
C LEU A 401 21.28 0.74 -19.50
N GLU A 402 21.79 -0.49 -19.31
CA GLU A 402 23.15 -0.86 -19.71
C GLU A 402 23.30 -0.86 -21.24
N THR A 403 22.28 -1.31 -21.98
CA THR A 403 22.25 -1.24 -23.45
C THR A 403 22.37 0.20 -23.93
N PHE A 404 21.58 1.14 -23.38
CA PHE A 404 21.72 2.55 -23.73
C PHE A 404 23.01 3.19 -23.22
N ARG A 405 23.58 2.71 -22.11
CA ARG A 405 24.88 3.16 -21.61
C ARG A 405 25.98 2.84 -22.63
N LEU A 406 26.01 1.60 -23.12
CA LEU A 406 26.96 1.12 -24.13
C LEU A 406 26.78 1.81 -25.49
N VAL A 407 25.55 1.86 -26.02
CA VAL A 407 25.25 2.45 -27.34
C VAL A 407 25.63 3.93 -27.45
N TYR A 408 25.65 4.66 -26.34
CA TYR A 408 25.93 6.10 -26.29
C TYR A 408 27.23 6.49 -25.58
N GLY A 409 28.12 5.53 -25.27
CA GLY A 409 29.42 5.80 -24.63
C GLY A 409 29.32 6.53 -23.29
N VAL A 410 28.30 6.20 -22.49
CA VAL A 410 28.07 6.87 -21.20
C VAL A 410 28.94 6.25 -20.12
N ALA A 411 29.68 7.10 -19.40
CA ALA A 411 30.50 6.72 -18.26
C ALA A 411 31.53 5.61 -18.61
N GLU A 412 32.34 5.88 -19.63
CA GLU A 412 33.50 5.05 -20.01
C GLU A 412 34.75 5.35 -19.16
N ASP A 413 34.86 6.57 -18.63
CA ASP A 413 35.88 6.93 -17.65
C ASP A 413 35.57 6.26 -16.28
N PRO A 414 36.57 5.75 -15.54
CA PRO A 414 36.34 5.09 -14.26
C PRO A 414 35.62 5.96 -13.22
N GLN A 415 35.98 7.24 -13.05
CA GLN A 415 35.31 8.12 -12.08
C GLN A 415 33.86 8.40 -12.49
N GLU A 416 33.62 8.57 -13.79
CA GLU A 416 32.26 8.71 -14.33
C GLU A 416 31.43 7.43 -14.14
N ARG A 417 32.05 6.25 -14.28
CA ARG A 417 31.41 4.95 -14.02
C ARG A 417 31.00 4.79 -12.56
N MET A 418 31.88 5.15 -11.64
CA MET A 418 31.62 5.09 -10.19
C MET A 418 30.45 6.01 -9.78
N LEU A 419 30.31 7.17 -10.42
CA LEU A 419 29.15 8.06 -10.25
C LEU A 419 27.86 7.45 -10.80
N LEU A 420 27.92 6.87 -12.01
CA LEU A 420 26.75 6.23 -12.61
C LEU A 420 26.27 5.05 -11.75
N ASP A 421 27.18 4.21 -11.25
CA ASP A 421 26.83 3.12 -10.33
C ASP A 421 26.26 3.64 -8.99
N TRP A 422 26.63 4.81 -8.51
CA TRP A 422 25.97 5.43 -7.34
C TRP A 422 24.53 5.86 -7.66
N HIS A 423 24.25 6.44 -8.84
CA HIS A 423 22.88 6.75 -9.26
C HIS A 423 22.04 5.48 -9.45
N LEU A 424 22.62 4.42 -10.03
CA LEU A 424 21.96 3.12 -10.18
C LEU A 424 21.67 2.49 -8.79
N ALA A 425 22.61 2.54 -7.85
CA ALA A 425 22.40 2.12 -6.47
C ALA A 425 21.31 2.93 -5.75
N ASN A 426 21.18 4.23 -6.03
CA ASN A 426 20.12 5.07 -5.49
C ASN A 426 18.74 4.70 -6.05
N LEU A 427 18.67 4.23 -7.30
CA LEU A 427 17.44 3.70 -7.90
C LEU A 427 17.09 2.30 -7.33
N GLU A 428 18.09 1.46 -7.09
CA GLU A 428 17.94 0.16 -6.38
C GLU A 428 17.54 0.34 -4.91
N TYR A 429 17.95 1.44 -4.27
CA TYR A 429 17.47 1.87 -2.95
C TYR A 429 15.98 2.24 -3.00
N ALA A 430 15.58 3.13 -3.91
CA ALA A 430 14.19 3.56 -4.03
C ALA A 430 13.23 2.37 -4.19
N ASN A 431 13.58 1.41 -5.05
CA ASN A 431 12.79 0.22 -5.34
C ASN A 431 13.06 -1.00 -4.43
N ALA A 432 14.06 -0.91 -3.53
CA ALA A 432 14.59 -2.02 -2.72
C ALA A 432 14.91 -3.32 -3.50
N THR A 433 15.33 -3.24 -4.75
CA THR A 433 15.61 -4.42 -5.59
C THR A 433 16.66 -4.12 -6.65
N LEU A 434 17.18 -5.16 -7.30
CA LEU A 434 18.06 -5.03 -8.46
C LEU A 434 17.32 -4.43 -9.66
N LEU A 435 18.00 -3.60 -10.45
CA LEU A 435 17.43 -3.11 -11.72
C LEU A 435 17.16 -4.24 -12.73
N GLY A 436 17.80 -5.40 -12.56
CA GLY A 436 17.52 -6.62 -13.32
C GLY A 436 16.18 -7.29 -12.99
N ASN A 437 15.54 -6.92 -11.87
CA ASN A 437 14.25 -7.46 -11.46
C ASN A 437 13.08 -6.53 -11.78
N LEU A 438 13.34 -5.25 -12.10
CA LEU A 438 12.31 -4.23 -12.34
C LEU A 438 11.75 -4.28 -13.76
N SER A 439 10.43 -4.21 -13.87
CA SER A 439 9.71 -4.04 -15.14
C SER A 439 10.13 -2.74 -15.84
N MET A 440 10.75 -2.82 -17.02
CA MET A 440 11.01 -1.63 -17.84
C MET A 440 9.70 -0.95 -18.25
N ALA A 441 8.61 -1.71 -18.41
CA ALA A 441 7.29 -1.18 -18.72
C ALA A 441 6.63 -0.41 -17.55
N TYR A 442 6.78 -0.88 -16.31
CA TYR A 442 5.90 -0.47 -15.20
C TYR A 442 6.58 -0.08 -13.87
N TRP A 443 7.92 -0.03 -13.76
CA TRP A 443 8.60 0.31 -12.50
C TRP A 443 8.25 1.70 -11.91
N ASP A 444 7.90 2.66 -12.76
CA ASP A 444 7.57 4.06 -12.45
C ASP A 444 6.06 4.36 -12.61
N GLN A 445 5.21 3.35 -12.41
CA GLN A 445 3.75 3.48 -12.62
C GLN A 445 3.05 4.41 -11.59
N ASP A 446 3.64 4.61 -10.41
CA ASP A 446 3.16 5.50 -9.35
C ASP A 446 3.66 6.95 -9.46
N ASP A 447 4.63 7.24 -10.35
CA ASP A 447 5.12 8.61 -10.64
C ASP A 447 4.01 9.67 -10.84
N PRO A 448 2.89 9.39 -11.56
CA PRO A 448 1.83 10.37 -11.76
C PRO A 448 1.11 10.81 -10.49
N TYR A 449 1.27 10.08 -9.39
CA TYR A 449 0.60 10.28 -8.11
C TYR A 449 1.51 10.91 -7.04
N GLU A 450 2.78 11.25 -7.36
CA GLU A 450 3.76 11.77 -6.39
C GLU A 450 3.19 12.90 -5.51
N MET A 451 3.19 12.68 -4.19
CA MET A 451 2.62 13.63 -3.25
C MET A 451 3.44 14.92 -3.16
N GLY A 452 2.83 16.04 -3.56
CA GLY A 452 3.47 17.34 -3.48
C GLY A 452 3.83 17.79 -2.05
N GLY A 453 4.91 18.56 -1.94
CA GLY A 453 5.42 19.13 -0.69
C GLY A 453 6.94 19.01 -0.60
N ASP A 454 7.48 19.27 0.58
CA ASP A 454 8.87 18.93 0.91
C ASP A 454 8.93 17.53 1.56
N HIS A 455 10.04 16.83 1.37
CA HIS A 455 10.29 15.53 2.02
C HIS A 455 10.81 15.78 3.44
N CYS A 456 10.26 15.06 4.43
CA CYS A 456 10.47 15.38 5.84
C CYS A 456 10.88 14.18 6.69
N PHE A 457 11.77 14.43 7.65
CA PHE A 457 11.98 13.58 8.83
C PHE A 457 11.11 14.09 9.99
N ILE A 458 10.73 13.19 10.91
CA ILE A 458 10.02 13.52 12.14
C ILE A 458 10.99 13.43 13.33
N PRO A 459 11.18 14.51 14.11
CA PRO A 459 11.96 14.44 15.33
C PRO A 459 11.40 13.45 16.35
N GLY A 460 12.27 12.59 16.88
CA GLY A 460 11.90 11.45 17.73
C GLY A 460 11.54 10.15 17.00
N GLY A 461 11.40 10.18 15.67
CA GLY A 461 11.18 8.99 14.81
C GLY A 461 9.71 8.62 14.58
N ASN A 462 9.44 7.88 13.50
CA ASN A 462 8.09 7.66 12.98
C ASN A 462 7.22 6.70 13.82
N GLU A 463 7.79 5.93 14.75
CA GLU A 463 7.00 5.07 15.66
C GLU A 463 6.15 5.90 16.66
N ILE A 464 6.34 7.22 16.75
CA ILE A 464 5.42 8.15 17.41
C ILE A 464 4.00 8.07 16.81
N PHE A 465 3.87 8.04 15.48
CA PHE A 465 2.56 7.87 14.83
C PHE A 465 1.95 6.51 15.17
N VAL A 466 2.77 5.45 15.18
CA VAL A 466 2.35 4.09 15.49
C VAL A 466 1.78 4.02 16.91
N HIS A 467 2.49 4.56 17.90
CA HIS A 467 2.02 4.55 19.29
C HIS A 467 0.73 5.35 19.48
N ALA A 468 0.61 6.53 18.84
CA ALA A 468 -0.61 7.33 18.91
C ALA A 468 -1.80 6.67 18.18
N LEU A 469 -1.56 5.97 17.07
CA LEU A 469 -2.58 5.20 16.35
C LEU A 469 -3.02 3.96 17.14
N ALA A 470 -2.08 3.27 17.80
CA ALA A 470 -2.36 2.11 18.67
C ALA A 470 -3.01 2.47 20.01
N GLU A 471 -3.03 3.76 20.39
CA GLU A 471 -3.57 4.21 21.66
C GLU A 471 -5.08 3.89 21.79
N ASN A 472 -5.41 3.14 22.84
CA ASN A 472 -6.74 2.61 23.15
C ASN A 472 -7.34 1.65 22.10
N LEU A 473 -6.51 1.05 21.24
CA LEU A 473 -6.93 -0.08 20.40
C LEU A 473 -6.80 -1.43 21.14
N PRO A 474 -7.74 -2.37 20.94
CA PRO A 474 -7.66 -3.73 21.46
C PRO A 474 -6.68 -4.58 20.63
N VAL A 475 -5.38 -4.37 20.87
CA VAL A 475 -4.29 -5.08 20.16
C VAL A 475 -3.73 -6.23 21.00
N PHE A 476 -3.76 -7.43 20.43
CA PHE A 476 -3.33 -8.68 21.04
C PHE A 476 -1.95 -9.08 20.48
N TYR A 477 -0.90 -8.55 21.09
CA TYR A 477 0.50 -8.83 20.75
C TYR A 477 0.92 -10.28 21.06
N GLY A 478 1.88 -10.79 20.30
CA GLY A 478 2.39 -12.16 20.39
C GLY A 478 1.48 -13.24 19.79
N ASN A 479 0.39 -12.88 19.13
CA ASN A 479 -0.57 -13.83 18.53
C ASN A 479 -0.32 -13.89 17.02
N THR A 480 0.53 -14.83 16.61
CA THR A 480 0.81 -15.08 15.19
C THR A 480 -0.39 -15.79 14.58
N VAL A 481 -1.06 -15.17 13.61
CA VAL A 481 -2.12 -15.83 12.84
C VAL A 481 -1.49 -16.88 11.93
N GLU A 482 -2.11 -18.07 11.89
CA GLU A 482 -1.65 -19.25 11.16
C GLU A 482 -2.66 -19.71 10.10
N SER A 483 -3.96 -19.47 10.31
CA SER A 483 -4.96 -19.60 9.24
C SER A 483 -6.18 -18.69 9.41
N ILE A 484 -6.86 -18.43 8.30
CA ILE A 484 -8.13 -17.71 8.20
C ILE A 484 -9.11 -18.59 7.43
N ARG A 485 -10.18 -19.04 8.10
CA ARG A 485 -11.28 -19.78 7.46
C ARG A 485 -12.48 -18.87 7.26
N TYR A 486 -13.17 -18.93 6.13
CA TYR A 486 -14.27 -18.02 5.82
C TYR A 486 -15.37 -18.68 4.98
N GLY A 487 -16.60 -18.18 5.09
CA GLY A 487 -17.76 -18.66 4.32
C GLY A 487 -19.01 -17.81 4.55
N SER A 488 -20.17 -18.35 4.15
CA SER A 488 -21.50 -17.72 4.34
C SER A 488 -21.72 -17.26 5.78
N ASN A 489 -21.35 -18.09 6.76
CA ASN A 489 -21.56 -17.86 8.20
C ASN A 489 -20.51 -16.97 8.90
N GLY A 490 -19.55 -16.36 8.18
CA GLY A 490 -18.55 -15.46 8.78
C GLY A 490 -17.11 -15.90 8.56
N VAL A 491 -16.25 -15.56 9.53
CA VAL A 491 -14.80 -15.81 9.50
C VAL A 491 -14.32 -16.36 10.85
N LEU A 492 -13.39 -17.32 10.80
CA LEU A 492 -12.71 -17.89 11.96
C LEU A 492 -11.19 -17.78 11.75
N VAL A 493 -10.54 -16.98 12.60
CA VAL A 493 -9.10 -16.73 12.56
C VAL A 493 -8.38 -17.54 13.64
N TYR A 494 -7.37 -18.30 13.25
CA TYR A 494 -6.53 -19.12 14.13
C TYR A 494 -5.20 -18.45 14.42
N ALA A 495 -4.82 -18.34 15.68
CA ALA A 495 -3.51 -17.86 16.11
C ALA A 495 -2.90 -18.77 17.19
N GLY A 496 -2.17 -19.80 16.75
CA GLY A 496 -1.84 -20.95 17.59
C GLY A 496 -3.11 -21.66 18.08
N GLU A 497 -3.14 -22.05 19.36
CA GLU A 497 -4.29 -22.70 20.01
C GLU A 497 -5.51 -21.77 20.25
N LYS A 498 -5.53 -20.56 19.68
CA LYS A 498 -6.62 -19.58 19.88
C LYS A 498 -7.45 -19.39 18.63
N GLU A 499 -8.77 -19.45 18.83
CA GLU A 499 -9.79 -19.23 17.83
C GLU A 499 -10.49 -17.87 18.04
N PHE A 500 -10.64 -17.10 16.95
CA PHE A 500 -11.31 -15.80 16.96
C PHE A 500 -12.40 -15.78 15.88
N TYR A 501 -13.66 -15.82 16.32
CA TYR A 501 -14.84 -15.72 15.46
C TYR A 501 -15.18 -14.25 15.18
N CYS A 502 -15.48 -13.91 13.93
CA CYS A 502 -15.89 -12.57 13.52
C CYS A 502 -16.70 -12.58 12.22
N ASP A 503 -17.46 -11.52 11.97
CA ASP A 503 -18.26 -11.38 10.75
C ASP A 503 -17.38 -11.20 9.52
N MET A 504 -16.28 -10.45 9.66
CA MET A 504 -15.32 -10.14 8.60
C MET A 504 -13.90 -10.10 9.16
N ALA A 505 -12.88 -10.33 8.32
CA ALA A 505 -11.48 -10.13 8.69
C ALA A 505 -10.76 -9.22 7.69
N LEU A 506 -9.80 -8.44 8.18
CA LEU A 506 -8.93 -7.58 7.38
C LEU A 506 -7.49 -8.06 7.50
N CYS A 507 -6.96 -8.64 6.43
CA CYS A 507 -5.58 -9.09 6.35
C CYS A 507 -4.65 -7.91 6.00
N THR A 508 -3.67 -7.61 6.84
CA THR A 508 -2.68 -6.53 6.61
C THR A 508 -1.22 -6.99 6.66
N VAL A 509 -1.00 -8.30 6.53
CA VAL A 509 0.34 -8.88 6.56
C VAL A 509 1.16 -8.49 5.32
N PRO A 510 2.48 -8.28 5.44
CA PRO A 510 3.32 -7.93 4.28
C PRO A 510 3.27 -8.97 3.16
N LEU A 511 3.43 -8.53 1.91
CA LEU A 511 3.46 -9.42 0.72
C LEU A 511 4.48 -10.56 0.85
N GLY A 512 5.64 -10.34 1.50
CA GLY A 512 6.60 -11.41 1.80
C GLY A 512 6.04 -12.54 2.66
N VAL A 513 5.10 -12.25 3.58
CA VAL A 513 4.41 -13.26 4.41
C VAL A 513 3.41 -14.06 3.56
N LEU A 514 2.68 -13.39 2.65
CA LEU A 514 1.78 -14.05 1.69
C LEU A 514 2.56 -14.94 0.71
N LYS A 515 3.66 -14.43 0.12
CA LYS A 515 4.56 -15.19 -0.76
C LYS A 515 5.14 -16.44 -0.11
N LYS A 516 5.37 -16.43 1.20
CA LYS A 516 5.85 -17.59 1.96
C LYS A 516 4.77 -18.61 2.33
N GLY A 517 3.49 -18.33 2.05
CA GLY A 517 2.38 -19.20 2.44
C GLY A 517 2.25 -19.38 3.96
N ALA A 518 2.71 -18.40 4.75
CA ALA A 518 2.79 -18.50 6.20
C ALA A 518 1.43 -18.35 6.93
N ILE A 519 0.35 -18.12 6.18
CA ILE A 519 -1.04 -18.13 6.64
C ILE A 519 -1.85 -18.98 5.65
N GLY A 520 -2.54 -20.01 6.14
CA GLY A 520 -3.47 -20.79 5.34
C GLY A 520 -4.82 -20.08 5.17
N PHE A 521 -5.39 -20.11 3.97
CA PHE A 521 -6.71 -19.57 3.68
C PHE A 521 -7.63 -20.73 3.29
N TYR A 522 -8.83 -20.80 3.89
CA TYR A 522 -9.79 -21.89 3.67
C TYR A 522 -11.22 -21.33 3.46
N PRO A 523 -11.82 -21.46 2.26
CA PRO A 523 -11.27 -22.04 1.04
C PRO A 523 -10.02 -21.28 0.54
N GLU A 524 -9.27 -21.88 -0.40
CA GLU A 524 -8.06 -21.23 -0.93
C GLU A 524 -8.37 -19.86 -1.59
N LEU A 525 -7.37 -18.97 -1.58
CA LEU A 525 -7.47 -17.71 -2.32
C LEU A 525 -7.67 -17.95 -3.82
N PRO A 526 -8.48 -17.13 -4.51
CA PRO A 526 -8.69 -17.24 -5.96
C PRO A 526 -7.38 -17.22 -6.75
N LEU A 527 -7.34 -17.96 -7.88
CA LEU A 527 -6.12 -18.13 -8.68
C LEU A 527 -5.48 -16.79 -9.07
N LYS A 528 -6.28 -15.81 -9.55
CA LYS A 528 -5.80 -14.45 -9.87
C LYS A 528 -5.01 -13.81 -8.73
N LYS A 529 -5.51 -13.90 -7.49
CA LYS A 529 -4.86 -13.35 -6.30
C LYS A 529 -3.61 -14.16 -5.91
N LYS A 530 -3.64 -15.48 -6.00
CA LYS A 530 -2.44 -16.33 -5.82
C LYS A 530 -1.34 -15.99 -6.82
N GLU A 531 -1.69 -15.76 -8.09
CA GLU A 531 -0.74 -15.34 -9.11
C GLU A 531 -0.21 -13.93 -8.89
N ALA A 532 -1.05 -12.95 -8.55
CA ALA A 532 -0.62 -11.59 -8.23
C ALA A 532 0.37 -11.55 -7.05
N ILE A 533 0.12 -12.36 -6.01
CA ILE A 533 1.05 -12.59 -4.89
C ILE A 533 2.40 -13.13 -5.40
N GLN A 534 2.45 -13.94 -6.46
CA GLN A 534 3.70 -14.45 -7.03
C GLN A 534 4.36 -13.47 -8.01
N ARG A 535 3.60 -12.80 -8.89
CA ARG A 535 4.10 -11.82 -9.87
C ARG A 535 4.71 -10.58 -9.23
N LEU A 536 4.05 -9.98 -8.24
CA LEU A 536 4.55 -8.76 -7.59
C LEU A 536 5.95 -8.97 -7.02
N GLY A 537 6.83 -7.98 -7.21
CA GLY A 537 8.12 -7.97 -6.54
C GLY A 537 7.97 -7.74 -5.04
N TYR A 538 8.85 -8.34 -4.25
CA TYR A 538 9.01 -7.97 -2.85
C TYR A 538 10.50 -7.85 -2.53
N GLY A 539 10.93 -6.62 -2.26
CA GLY A 539 12.32 -6.20 -2.21
C GLY A 539 12.97 -6.35 -0.84
N LEU A 540 14.25 -6.01 -0.78
CA LEU A 540 15.06 -6.00 0.42
C LEU A 540 15.94 -4.74 0.49
N LEU A 541 15.63 -3.89 1.46
CA LEU A 541 16.46 -2.76 1.89
C LEU A 541 16.86 -2.94 3.35
N ASN A 542 18.11 -2.61 3.68
CA ASN A 542 18.61 -2.66 5.04
C ASN A 542 19.37 -1.39 5.46
N LYS A 543 19.58 -1.24 6.77
CA LYS A 543 20.17 -0.06 7.44
C LYS A 543 21.18 -0.46 8.52
N VAL A 544 22.23 0.34 8.67
CA VAL A 544 23.14 0.33 9.83
C VAL A 544 23.04 1.68 10.55
N ALA A 545 22.35 1.71 11.69
CA ALA A 545 22.27 2.87 12.56
C ALA A 545 23.43 2.87 13.59
N MET A 546 24.08 4.01 13.79
CA MET A 546 25.26 4.17 14.64
C MET A 546 25.18 5.45 15.46
N LEU A 547 25.13 5.30 16.78
CA LEU A 547 25.18 6.41 17.74
C LEU A 547 26.64 6.64 18.15
N PHE A 548 27.15 7.84 17.92
CA PHE A 548 28.54 8.21 18.23
C PHE A 548 28.66 9.04 19.53
N PRO A 549 29.87 9.29 20.06
CA PRO A 549 30.05 10.21 21.19
C PRO A 549 29.81 11.69 20.82
N TYR A 550 30.07 12.07 19.56
CA TYR A 550 29.89 13.43 19.04
C TYR A 550 29.60 13.41 17.53
N ASN A 551 28.98 14.48 17.03
CA ASN A 551 28.78 14.69 15.59
C ASN A 551 30.11 15.14 14.96
N PHE A 552 30.74 14.26 14.17
CA PHE A 552 31.98 14.56 13.44
C PHE A 552 31.76 14.92 11.95
N TRP A 553 30.53 14.78 11.45
CA TRP A 553 30.17 15.00 10.04
C TRP A 553 29.61 16.41 9.78
N GLY A 554 29.16 17.11 10.82
CA GLY A 554 28.63 18.48 10.78
C GLY A 554 27.10 18.55 10.86
N GLU A 555 26.57 19.76 11.02
CA GLU A 555 25.13 20.01 11.23
C GLU A 555 24.42 20.54 9.98
N GLU A 556 25.16 20.80 8.89
CA GLU A 556 24.68 21.43 7.65
C GLU A 556 24.20 20.41 6.59
N ILE A 557 24.42 19.11 6.82
CA ILE A 557 24.05 18.03 5.89
C ILE A 557 23.13 17.00 6.57
N ASP A 558 22.06 16.65 5.87
CA ASP A 558 21.15 15.56 6.25
C ASP A 558 21.49 14.26 5.54
N THR A 559 22.23 14.33 4.42
CA THR A 559 22.62 13.17 3.61
C THR A 559 24.05 13.34 3.08
N PHE A 560 24.76 12.23 2.81
CA PHE A 560 25.97 12.20 1.98
C PHE A 560 26.19 10.82 1.36
N GLY A 561 26.84 10.76 0.20
CA GLY A 561 27.10 9.51 -0.53
C GLY A 561 28.58 9.14 -0.62
N ARG A 562 28.87 7.87 -0.90
CA ARG A 562 30.23 7.37 -1.18
C ARG A 562 30.23 6.55 -2.47
N LEU A 563 31.23 6.76 -3.33
CA LEU A 563 31.40 6.04 -4.59
C LEU A 563 32.22 4.76 -4.39
N THR A 564 31.99 3.75 -5.23
CA THR A 564 32.71 2.47 -5.22
C THR A 564 33.33 2.18 -6.58
N GLU A 565 34.53 1.58 -6.59
CA GLU A 565 35.23 1.14 -7.81
C GLU A 565 34.66 -0.16 -8.38
N ASP A 566 34.00 -0.96 -7.54
CA ASP A 566 33.39 -2.24 -7.88
C ASP A 566 31.87 -2.11 -7.98
N SER A 567 31.34 -2.16 -9.21
CA SER A 567 29.90 -2.08 -9.48
C SER A 567 29.06 -3.12 -8.71
N SER A 568 29.62 -4.29 -8.37
CA SER A 568 28.88 -5.33 -7.64
C SER A 568 28.60 -4.95 -6.19
N THR A 569 29.36 -4.02 -5.61
CA THR A 569 29.17 -3.46 -4.26
C THR A 569 28.53 -2.07 -4.27
N ARG A 570 27.92 -1.63 -5.38
CA ARG A 570 27.38 -0.26 -5.52
C ARG A 570 26.35 0.14 -4.47
N GLY A 571 25.54 -0.80 -3.98
CA GLY A 571 24.57 -0.57 -2.90
C GLY A 571 25.13 -0.75 -1.47
N GLU A 572 26.41 -1.07 -1.29
CA GLU A 572 27.02 -1.31 0.02
C GLU A 572 27.47 0.02 0.68
N PHE A 573 26.68 0.48 1.65
CA PHE A 573 26.93 1.69 2.44
C PHE A 573 27.13 2.94 1.56
N PHE A 574 26.38 3.01 0.46
CA PHE A 574 26.53 4.00 -0.60
C PHE A 574 25.97 5.39 -0.25
N LEU A 575 25.01 5.45 0.68
CA LEU A 575 24.31 6.65 1.12
C LEU A 575 24.14 6.61 2.64
N PHE A 576 24.41 7.74 3.28
CA PHE A 576 24.32 7.96 4.72
C PHE A 576 23.27 9.05 4.99
N TYR A 577 22.43 8.83 6.00
CA TYR A 577 21.55 9.83 6.58
C TYR A 577 22.09 10.31 7.93
N SER A 578 22.15 11.63 8.10
CA SER A 578 22.48 12.34 9.33
C SER A 578 21.18 12.64 10.07
N TYR A 579 20.96 11.99 11.21
CA TYR A 579 19.79 12.23 12.05
C TYR A 579 20.12 13.17 13.24
N SER A 580 21.27 13.85 13.24
CA SER A 580 21.68 14.78 14.30
C SER A 580 20.61 15.84 14.62
N SER A 581 19.92 16.35 13.59
CA SER A 581 18.89 17.40 13.74
C SER A 581 17.53 16.90 14.24
N VAL A 582 17.30 15.58 14.30
CA VAL A 582 15.96 14.99 14.52
C VAL A 582 15.90 13.87 15.56
N SER A 583 16.98 13.10 15.75
CA SER A 583 16.98 11.94 16.64
C SER A 583 17.23 12.27 18.12
N GLY A 584 17.69 13.49 18.42
CA GLY A 584 18.11 13.92 19.76
C GLY A 584 19.59 13.68 20.09
N GLY A 585 20.35 13.04 19.20
CA GLY A 585 21.77 12.78 19.40
C GLY A 585 22.57 12.59 18.10
N PRO A 586 23.90 12.44 18.18
CA PRO A 586 24.78 12.26 17.03
C PRO A 586 24.64 10.85 16.42
N LEU A 587 23.63 10.71 15.55
CA LEU A 587 23.24 9.47 14.89
C LEU A 587 23.46 9.54 13.37
N LEU A 588 24.20 8.56 12.84
CA LEU A 588 24.25 8.26 11.40
C LEU A 588 23.49 6.97 11.09
N VAL A 589 22.88 6.90 9.91
CA VAL A 589 22.29 5.67 9.35
C VAL A 589 22.85 5.43 7.95
N ALA A 590 23.63 4.37 7.76
CA ALA A 590 24.10 3.94 6.45
C ALA A 590 23.07 3.00 5.79
N LEU A 591 22.83 3.15 4.49
CA LEU A 591 21.87 2.35 3.72
C LEU A 591 22.56 1.18 2.99
N VAL A 592 21.86 0.06 2.84
CA VAL A 592 22.33 -1.13 2.12
C VAL A 592 21.24 -1.62 1.17
N ALA A 593 21.48 -1.50 -0.13
CA ALA A 593 20.49 -1.72 -1.20
C ALA A 593 20.98 -2.71 -2.28
N GLY A 594 20.04 -3.19 -3.11
CA GLY A 594 20.31 -4.12 -4.20
C GLY A 594 21.05 -5.39 -3.75
N ASP A 595 21.99 -5.83 -4.58
CA ASP A 595 22.85 -7.00 -4.40
C ASP A 595 23.58 -7.05 -3.04
N ALA A 596 23.90 -5.87 -2.48
CA ALA A 596 24.53 -5.76 -1.19
C ALA A 596 23.58 -6.08 -0.03
N ALA A 597 22.27 -5.83 -0.18
CA ALA A 597 21.28 -6.03 0.88
C ALA A 597 21.07 -7.52 1.20
N GLU A 598 21.09 -8.40 0.20
CA GLU A 598 21.01 -9.84 0.38
C GLU A 598 22.26 -10.40 1.06
N ARG A 599 23.45 -10.04 0.57
CA ARG A 599 24.73 -10.45 1.19
C ARG A 599 24.83 -9.94 2.63
N PHE A 600 24.35 -8.72 2.89
CA PHE A 600 24.36 -8.09 4.20
C PHE A 600 23.52 -8.84 5.25
N GLU A 601 22.46 -9.54 4.88
CA GLU A 601 21.67 -10.36 5.82
C GLU A 601 22.53 -11.42 6.53
N THR A 602 23.48 -12.04 5.82
CA THR A 602 24.33 -13.12 6.37
C THR A 602 25.61 -12.64 7.05
N LEU A 603 26.02 -11.38 6.87
CA LEU A 603 27.18 -10.81 7.55
C LEU A 603 26.95 -10.65 9.06
N SER A 604 28.01 -10.67 9.85
CA SER A 604 27.90 -10.31 11.27
C SER A 604 27.63 -8.79 11.42
N PRO A 605 26.91 -8.36 12.46
CA PRO A 605 26.74 -6.93 12.76
C PRO A 605 28.07 -6.22 13.03
N THR A 606 29.05 -6.93 13.62
CA THR A 606 30.38 -6.38 13.92
C THR A 606 31.18 -6.09 12.64
N ASP A 607 31.20 -7.03 11.69
CA ASP A 607 31.87 -6.83 10.40
C ASP A 607 31.21 -5.73 9.59
N SER A 608 29.87 -5.69 9.65
CA SER A 608 29.05 -4.65 9.02
C SER A 608 29.43 -3.25 9.54
N VAL A 609 29.47 -3.07 10.86
CA VAL A 609 29.90 -1.80 11.49
C VAL A 609 31.37 -1.49 11.19
N ASN A 610 32.26 -2.48 11.21
CA ASN A 610 33.68 -2.30 10.88
C ASN A 610 33.88 -1.78 9.44
N ARG A 611 33.15 -2.31 8.45
CA ARG A 611 33.18 -1.81 7.06
C ARG A 611 32.69 -0.37 6.96
N VAL A 612 31.59 -0.03 7.63
CA VAL A 612 31.06 1.34 7.65
C VAL A 612 32.06 2.30 8.32
N LEU A 613 32.72 1.88 9.41
CA LEU A 613 33.77 2.69 10.05
C LEU A 613 35.02 2.85 9.18
N GLN A 614 35.39 1.85 8.36
CA GLN A 614 36.48 2.00 7.39
C GLN A 614 36.14 3.08 6.34
N ILE A 615 34.92 3.08 5.81
CA ILE A 615 34.42 4.11 4.88
C ILE A 615 34.45 5.51 5.54
N LEU A 616 33.88 5.64 6.75
CA LEU A 616 33.85 6.91 7.47
C LEU A 616 35.27 7.39 7.81
N ARG A 617 36.17 6.51 8.24
CA ARG A 617 37.58 6.84 8.50
C ARG A 617 38.29 7.31 7.23
N GLY A 618 38.05 6.65 6.09
CA GLY A 618 38.54 7.10 4.78
C GLY A 618 38.03 8.50 4.40
N ILE A 619 36.76 8.81 4.66
CA ILE A 619 36.17 10.13 4.37
C ILE A 619 36.72 11.22 5.31
N TYR A 620 36.90 10.96 6.60
CA TYR A 620 37.12 12.03 7.59
C TYR A 620 38.58 12.15 8.10
N HIS A 621 39.37 11.07 8.15
CA HIS A 621 40.77 11.15 8.59
C HIS A 621 41.65 12.06 7.69
N PRO A 622 41.53 12.06 6.34
CA PRO A 622 42.27 13.00 5.48
C PRO A 622 41.93 14.48 5.73
N LYS A 623 40.77 14.74 6.35
CA LYS A 623 40.31 16.09 6.73
C LYS A 623 40.80 16.50 8.14
N GLY A 624 41.62 15.68 8.79
CA GLY A 624 42.09 15.87 10.16
C GLY A 624 41.05 15.55 11.24
N ILE A 625 39.91 14.95 10.87
CA ILE A 625 38.80 14.64 11.77
C ILE A 625 38.91 13.18 12.21
N VAL A 626 39.07 12.95 13.51
CA VAL A 626 39.09 11.60 14.09
C VAL A 626 37.68 11.04 14.14
N VAL A 627 37.48 9.85 13.56
CA VAL A 627 36.22 9.10 13.64
C VAL A 627 36.29 8.12 14.83
N PRO A 628 35.54 8.37 15.91
CA PRO A 628 35.46 7.47 17.05
C PRO A 628 34.70 6.19 16.68
N ASP A 629 34.84 5.14 17.49
CA ASP A 629 33.93 3.99 17.41
C ASP A 629 32.52 4.40 17.93
N PRO A 630 31.44 3.77 17.44
CA PRO A 630 30.09 4.09 17.86
C PRO A 630 29.82 3.50 19.25
N VAL A 631 29.15 4.27 20.09
CA VAL A 631 28.77 3.86 21.46
C VAL A 631 27.68 2.78 21.43
N GLN A 632 26.86 2.79 20.38
CA GLN A 632 25.94 1.71 20.05
C GLN A 632 25.73 1.66 18.53
N ALA A 633 25.57 0.46 17.97
CA ALA A 633 25.18 0.25 16.59
C ALA A 633 24.07 -0.81 16.45
N LEU A 634 23.25 -0.68 15.40
CA LEU A 634 22.14 -1.57 15.10
C LEU A 634 22.07 -1.84 13.58
N CYS A 635 22.08 -3.11 13.20
CA CYS A 635 21.82 -3.54 11.82
C CYS A 635 20.38 -4.04 11.69
N SER A 636 19.65 -3.67 10.63
CA SER A 636 18.38 -4.32 10.29
C SER A 636 18.62 -5.65 9.56
N ARG A 637 17.60 -6.52 9.62
CA ARG A 637 17.55 -7.85 8.99
C ARG A 637 16.14 -8.12 8.47
N TRP A 638 15.67 -7.27 7.56
CA TRP A 638 14.26 -7.31 7.10
C TRP A 638 13.92 -8.57 6.30
N GLY A 639 14.90 -9.20 5.65
CA GLY A 639 14.73 -10.48 4.93
C GLY A 639 14.55 -11.68 5.86
N GLN A 640 15.24 -11.69 7.01
CA GLN A 640 15.11 -12.73 8.04
C GLN A 640 13.94 -12.51 9.01
N ASP A 641 13.37 -11.30 9.07
CA ASP A 641 12.23 -11.02 9.93
C ASP A 641 10.99 -11.80 9.45
N LYS A 642 10.61 -12.87 10.17
CA LYS A 642 9.50 -13.77 9.82
C LYS A 642 8.11 -13.10 9.73
N PHE A 643 7.99 -11.85 10.17
CA PHE A 643 6.80 -11.02 10.05
C PHE A 643 6.99 -9.91 9.00
N SER A 644 7.84 -10.16 8.00
CA SER A 644 8.12 -9.25 6.88
C SER A 644 8.63 -9.99 5.63
N TYR A 645 9.69 -10.81 5.77
CA TYR A 645 10.42 -11.49 4.67
C TYR A 645 10.88 -10.56 3.54
N GLY A 646 11.37 -9.36 3.89
CA GLY A 646 11.72 -8.28 2.96
C GLY A 646 11.22 -6.92 3.46
N SER A 647 11.48 -5.85 2.70
CA SER A 647 11.16 -4.46 3.08
C SER A 647 9.83 -3.96 2.51
N TYR A 648 9.62 -4.03 1.19
CA TYR A 648 8.42 -3.49 0.52
C TYR A 648 8.28 -4.01 -0.91
N SER A 649 7.11 -3.85 -1.52
CA SER A 649 6.86 -4.33 -2.89
C SER A 649 7.56 -3.49 -3.97
N TYR A 650 7.68 -4.07 -5.17
CA TYR A 650 8.09 -3.38 -6.40
C TYR A 650 7.39 -4.02 -7.61
N VAL A 651 7.33 -3.33 -8.75
CA VAL A 651 6.79 -3.92 -10.00
C VAL A 651 7.87 -4.76 -10.68
N ALA A 652 7.77 -6.09 -10.55
CA ALA A 652 8.72 -7.01 -11.14
C ALA A 652 8.48 -7.17 -12.66
N VAL A 653 9.50 -7.63 -13.39
CA VAL A 653 9.36 -7.99 -14.82
C VAL A 653 8.21 -8.99 -14.99
N GLY A 654 7.24 -8.66 -15.84
CA GLY A 654 6.04 -9.49 -16.05
C GLY A 654 4.92 -9.32 -15.01
N SER A 655 5.03 -8.32 -14.13
CA SER A 655 3.96 -7.80 -13.26
C SER A 655 3.55 -6.39 -13.71
N SER A 656 2.40 -5.90 -13.27
CA SER A 656 1.93 -4.54 -13.53
C SER A 656 1.37 -3.89 -12.26
N GLY A 657 0.95 -2.63 -12.35
CA GLY A 657 0.18 -1.98 -11.29
C GLY A 657 -1.13 -2.73 -10.96
N ASP A 658 -1.70 -3.48 -11.91
CA ASP A 658 -2.98 -4.17 -11.74
C ASP A 658 -2.89 -5.34 -10.75
N ASP A 659 -1.70 -5.92 -10.55
CA ASP A 659 -1.50 -6.93 -9.50
C ASP A 659 -1.70 -6.35 -8.07
N TYR A 660 -1.52 -5.03 -7.86
CA TYR A 660 -1.83 -4.37 -6.59
C TYR A 660 -3.35 -4.27 -6.35
N ASP A 661 -4.12 -4.03 -7.41
CA ASP A 661 -5.59 -3.97 -7.34
C ASP A 661 -6.16 -5.37 -7.09
N ILE A 662 -5.66 -6.37 -7.84
CA ILE A 662 -5.98 -7.79 -7.63
C ILE A 662 -5.60 -8.22 -6.20
N LEU A 663 -4.51 -7.70 -5.62
CA LEU A 663 -4.17 -8.01 -4.23
C LEU A 663 -5.08 -7.30 -3.21
N ALA A 664 -5.66 -6.14 -3.55
CA ALA A 664 -6.66 -5.44 -2.73
C ALA A 664 -8.03 -6.15 -2.69
N GLU A 665 -8.46 -6.80 -3.78
CA GLU A 665 -9.80 -7.45 -3.90
C GLU A 665 -10.22 -8.24 -2.64
N SER A 666 -11.43 -8.01 -2.12
CA SER A 666 -11.98 -8.86 -1.04
C SER A 666 -12.35 -10.26 -1.56
N VAL A 667 -12.31 -11.28 -0.70
CA VAL A 667 -12.68 -12.67 -1.04
C VAL A 667 -13.80 -13.20 -0.15
N GLY A 668 -14.50 -14.22 -0.65
CA GLY A 668 -15.65 -14.83 0.03
C GLY A 668 -16.82 -13.87 0.21
N ASP A 669 -17.22 -13.15 -0.86
CA ASP A 669 -18.27 -12.11 -0.83
C ASP A 669 -18.03 -11.06 0.28
N GLY A 670 -16.86 -10.43 0.29
CA GLY A 670 -16.52 -9.44 1.31
C GLY A 670 -16.49 -10.00 2.73
N ARG A 671 -16.01 -11.24 2.92
CA ARG A 671 -15.70 -11.79 4.25
C ARG A 671 -14.25 -11.53 4.64
N VAL A 672 -13.29 -11.58 3.71
CA VAL A 672 -11.87 -11.29 3.97
C VAL A 672 -11.35 -10.20 3.04
N PHE A 673 -10.87 -9.10 3.62
CA PHE A 673 -10.36 -7.90 2.95
C PHE A 673 -8.83 -7.81 3.05
N PHE A 674 -8.19 -6.99 2.20
CA PHE A 674 -6.72 -6.88 2.12
C PHE A 674 -6.25 -5.41 2.10
N ALA A 675 -5.44 -5.03 3.09
CA ALA A 675 -4.78 -3.71 3.15
C ALA A 675 -3.27 -3.83 3.32
N GLY A 676 -2.54 -2.76 3.06
CA GLY A 676 -1.07 -2.71 3.08
C GLY A 676 -0.51 -1.79 1.99
N GLU A 677 0.81 -1.64 1.93
CA GLU A 677 1.44 -0.93 0.80
C GLU A 677 1.39 -1.75 -0.49
N ALA A 678 1.50 -3.08 -0.39
CA ALA A 678 1.32 -4.00 -1.52
C ALA A 678 -0.14 -4.10 -2.05
N THR A 679 -1.09 -3.35 -1.49
CA THR A 679 -2.50 -3.30 -1.95
C THR A 679 -2.90 -1.89 -2.40
N ASN A 680 -1.93 -1.04 -2.77
CA ASN A 680 -2.18 0.35 -3.17
C ASN A 680 -1.33 0.73 -4.40
N LYS A 681 -1.93 0.60 -5.59
CA LYS A 681 -1.32 0.89 -6.90
C LYS A 681 -0.78 2.30 -7.04
N GLN A 682 -1.45 3.30 -6.46
CA GLN A 682 -1.06 4.70 -6.58
C GLN A 682 0.08 5.09 -5.62
N TYR A 683 0.25 4.34 -4.52
CA TYR A 683 1.20 4.67 -3.45
C TYR A 683 1.92 3.42 -2.89
N PRO A 684 2.48 2.53 -3.74
CA PRO A 684 3.11 1.29 -3.31
C PRO A 684 4.34 1.57 -2.44
N ALA A 685 4.88 0.54 -1.78
CA ALA A 685 6.05 0.61 -0.90
C ALA A 685 6.02 1.61 0.30
N THR A 686 5.02 2.48 0.41
CA THR A 686 5.07 3.65 1.29
C THR A 686 4.26 3.52 2.58
N MET A 687 4.67 4.27 3.60
CA MET A 687 3.90 4.40 4.86
C MET A 687 2.53 5.06 4.63
N HIS A 688 2.40 5.95 3.65
CA HIS A 688 1.16 6.68 3.38
C HIS A 688 0.20 5.86 2.51
N GLY A 689 0.70 5.06 1.56
CA GLY A 689 -0.13 4.09 0.83
C GLY A 689 -0.69 3.00 1.73
N ALA A 690 0.09 2.54 2.71
CA ALA A 690 -0.39 1.67 3.78
C ALA A 690 -1.46 2.33 4.67
N PHE A 691 -1.30 3.62 5.02
CA PHE A 691 -2.36 4.38 5.72
C PHE A 691 -3.65 4.42 4.89
N LEU A 692 -3.54 4.80 3.60
CA LEU A 692 -4.69 4.98 2.70
C LEU A 692 -5.43 3.66 2.44
N SER A 693 -4.73 2.53 2.25
CA SER A 693 -5.40 1.23 2.11
C SER A 693 -6.12 0.79 3.38
N GLY A 694 -5.64 1.19 4.57
CA GLY A 694 -6.37 1.01 5.83
C GLY A 694 -7.68 1.79 5.91
N MET A 695 -7.70 3.04 5.42
CA MET A 695 -8.94 3.84 5.34
C MET A 695 -9.91 3.25 4.30
N ARG A 696 -9.41 2.88 3.13
CA ARG A 696 -10.20 2.26 2.04
C ARG A 696 -10.89 0.98 2.50
N GLU A 697 -10.17 0.06 3.12
CA GLU A 697 -10.81 -1.19 3.58
C GLU A 697 -11.80 -0.97 4.73
N ALA A 698 -11.62 0.05 5.58
CA ALA A 698 -12.64 0.41 6.56
C ALA A 698 -13.96 0.87 5.89
N ALA A 699 -13.87 1.65 4.81
CA ALA A 699 -15.03 2.06 4.02
C ALA A 699 -15.68 0.88 3.25
N ASN A 700 -14.86 0.00 2.65
CA ASN A 700 -15.34 -1.23 2.01
C ASN A 700 -16.10 -2.13 2.99
N ILE A 701 -15.55 -2.34 4.19
CA ILE A 701 -16.18 -3.12 5.26
C ILE A 701 -17.50 -2.47 5.72
N LEU A 702 -17.57 -1.13 5.85
CA LEU A 702 -18.83 -0.42 6.13
C LEU A 702 -19.88 -0.62 5.03
N ARG A 703 -19.48 -0.56 3.75
CA ARG A 703 -20.35 -0.75 2.58
C ARG A 703 -20.92 -2.18 2.52
N VAL A 704 -20.08 -3.20 2.74
CA VAL A 704 -20.49 -4.60 2.78
C VAL A 704 -21.37 -4.89 4.01
N ALA A 705 -21.01 -4.39 5.19
CA ALA A 705 -21.80 -4.55 6.41
C ALA A 705 -23.23 -3.99 6.24
N ARG A 706 -23.36 -2.79 5.64
CA ARG A 706 -24.66 -2.18 5.33
C ARG A 706 -25.46 -3.01 4.33
N ARG A 707 -24.85 -3.48 3.23
CA ARG A 707 -25.51 -4.37 2.25
C ARG A 707 -26.08 -5.62 2.95
N ARG A 708 -25.26 -6.32 3.75
CA ARG A 708 -25.68 -7.53 4.47
C ARG A 708 -26.82 -7.25 5.46
N ALA A 709 -26.74 -6.15 6.21
CA ALA A 709 -27.81 -5.74 7.12
C ALA A 709 -29.13 -5.47 6.38
N SER A 710 -29.10 -4.80 5.22
CA SER A 710 -30.28 -4.60 4.38
C SER A 710 -30.88 -5.91 3.88
N SER A 711 -30.06 -6.84 3.36
CA SER A 711 -30.54 -8.16 2.92
C SER A 711 -31.22 -8.93 4.06
N SER A 712 -30.65 -8.92 5.27
CA SER A 712 -31.24 -9.60 6.44
C SER A 712 -32.56 -8.98 6.94
N ALA A 713 -32.84 -7.71 6.61
CA ALA A 713 -34.10 -7.07 6.97
C ALA A 713 -35.28 -7.45 6.05
N SER A 714 -35.00 -8.06 4.89
CA SER A 714 -36.01 -8.43 3.88
C SER A 714 -36.81 -9.68 4.23
N ASN A 715 -36.28 -10.58 5.08
CA ASN A 715 -36.90 -11.86 5.46
C ASN A 715 -37.21 -11.96 6.98
N PRO A 716 -38.29 -11.34 7.49
CA PRO A 716 -38.64 -11.38 8.92
C PRO A 716 -39.31 -12.69 9.39
N HIS A 717 -39.49 -13.68 8.51
CA HIS A 717 -40.43 -14.79 8.70
C HIS A 717 -39.87 -16.20 8.41
N GLN A 718 -38.65 -16.49 8.87
CA GLN A 718 -38.28 -17.87 9.21
C GLN A 718 -37.60 -17.92 10.58
N SER A 719 -38.41 -18.21 11.60
CA SER A 719 -37.94 -18.82 12.83
C SER A 719 -38.89 -19.97 13.17
N PHE A 720 -38.47 -21.22 13.01
CA PHE A 720 -38.63 -22.28 14.02
C PHE A 720 -38.04 -23.62 13.56
N ASN A 721 -37.41 -24.29 14.54
CA ASN A 721 -36.98 -25.70 14.58
C ASN A 721 -35.76 -26.10 13.73
N ASP A 722 -34.75 -26.61 14.44
CA ASP A 722 -33.66 -27.41 13.88
C ASP A 722 -34.17 -28.74 13.28
N LYS A 723 -33.46 -29.19 12.24
CA LYS A 723 -33.15 -30.58 11.81
C LYS A 723 -33.69 -31.06 10.46
N GLU A 724 -32.77 -31.73 9.76
CA GLU A 724 -33.01 -32.77 8.74
C GLU A 724 -33.57 -32.29 7.38
N VAL A 725 -32.96 -31.25 6.80
CA VAL A 725 -32.77 -31.10 5.34
C VAL A 725 -31.38 -30.48 5.06
N GLU A 726 -30.34 -31.31 4.91
CA GLU A 726 -29.04 -30.91 4.32
C GLU A 726 -28.85 -31.77 3.04
N GLU A 727 -29.56 -31.44 1.97
CA GLU A 727 -29.27 -31.92 0.58
C GLU A 727 -30.11 -31.19 -0.49
N ASP A 728 -31.30 -30.63 -0.17
CA ASP A 728 -32.22 -30.03 -1.16
C ASP A 728 -32.01 -28.51 -1.43
N GLU A 729 -31.37 -27.74 -0.54
CA GLU A 729 -31.30 -26.26 -0.65
C GLU A 729 -30.44 -25.73 -1.82
N GLU A 730 -29.50 -26.52 -2.36
CA GLU A 730 -28.68 -26.11 -3.52
C GLU A 730 -29.45 -26.12 -4.85
N GLU A 731 -30.57 -26.87 -4.97
CA GLU A 731 -31.40 -26.85 -6.20
C GLU A 731 -32.44 -25.71 -6.18
N GLU A 732 -33.00 -25.32 -5.01
CA GLU A 732 -33.99 -24.23 -4.93
C GLU A 732 -33.41 -22.82 -5.20
N GLU A 733 -32.17 -22.52 -4.79
CA GLU A 733 -31.52 -21.24 -5.13
C GLU A 733 -31.13 -21.14 -6.63
N GLU A 734 -30.77 -22.25 -7.30
CA GLU A 734 -30.52 -22.24 -8.76
C GLU A 734 -31.82 -22.04 -9.56
N GLU A 735 -32.97 -22.59 -9.13
CA GLU A 735 -34.25 -22.35 -9.81
C GLU A 735 -34.75 -20.89 -9.68
N GLU A 736 -34.55 -20.20 -8.55
CA GLU A 736 -34.99 -18.79 -8.40
C GLU A 736 -34.19 -17.80 -9.28
N GLU A 737 -32.87 -17.98 -9.44
CA GLU A 737 -32.02 -17.07 -10.23
C GLU A 737 -32.34 -17.13 -11.74
N ASP A 738 -32.48 -18.33 -12.32
CA ASP A 738 -32.75 -18.50 -13.75
C ASP A 738 -34.23 -18.21 -14.09
N SER A 739 -35.17 -18.54 -13.18
CA SER A 739 -36.57 -18.05 -13.22
C SER A 739 -36.64 -16.53 -13.39
N CYS A 740 -35.79 -15.80 -12.66
CA CYS A 740 -35.75 -14.35 -12.70
C CYS A 740 -35.12 -13.77 -14.00
N LEU A 741 -34.43 -14.58 -14.82
CA LEU A 741 -33.99 -14.19 -16.17
C LEU A 741 -35.03 -14.53 -17.24
N ASP A 742 -35.68 -15.69 -17.16
CA ASP A 742 -36.70 -16.07 -18.15
C ASP A 742 -37.92 -15.12 -18.09
N GLN A 743 -38.26 -14.58 -16.92
CA GLN A 743 -39.21 -13.46 -16.75
C GLN A 743 -38.84 -12.19 -17.55
N LEU A 744 -37.55 -11.91 -17.78
CA LEU A 744 -37.15 -10.79 -18.64
C LEU A 744 -37.45 -11.09 -20.12
N PHE A 745 -37.42 -12.35 -20.53
CA PHE A 745 -37.62 -12.78 -21.92
C PHE A 745 -39.05 -13.27 -22.23
N GLU A 746 -40.01 -13.17 -21.30
CA GLU A 746 -41.45 -13.30 -21.61
C GLU A 746 -41.94 -12.22 -22.60
N THR A 747 -41.34 -11.03 -22.53
CA THR A 747 -41.69 -9.85 -23.34
C THR A 747 -40.43 -9.22 -23.94
N PRO A 748 -39.79 -9.87 -24.92
CA PRO A 748 -38.56 -9.39 -25.55
C PRO A 748 -38.82 -8.23 -26.51
N ASP A 749 -37.82 -7.36 -26.69
CA ASP A 749 -37.91 -6.19 -27.59
C ASP A 749 -37.83 -6.57 -29.08
N LEU A 750 -37.16 -7.68 -29.41
CA LEU A 750 -37.24 -8.36 -30.71
C LEU A 750 -37.28 -9.88 -30.54
N THR A 751 -37.98 -10.56 -31.45
CA THR A 751 -37.91 -12.01 -31.67
C THR A 751 -37.84 -12.33 -33.15
N PHE A 752 -37.01 -13.32 -33.50
CA PHE A 752 -36.90 -13.83 -34.88
C PHE A 752 -36.31 -15.25 -34.88
N GLY A 753 -37.05 -16.22 -35.40
CA GLY A 753 -36.66 -17.64 -35.30
C GLY A 753 -36.44 -18.06 -33.84
N ASN A 754 -35.35 -18.78 -33.57
CA ASN A 754 -34.93 -19.20 -32.24
C ASN A 754 -34.28 -18.08 -31.39
N PHE A 755 -34.24 -16.82 -31.87
CA PHE A 755 -33.56 -15.70 -31.20
C PHE A 755 -34.56 -14.75 -30.52
N SER A 756 -34.17 -14.25 -29.33
CA SER A 756 -34.86 -13.19 -28.57
C SER A 756 -33.84 -12.13 -28.15
N VAL A 757 -34.22 -10.85 -28.17
CA VAL A 757 -33.33 -9.73 -27.79
C VAL A 757 -34.00 -8.83 -26.77
N LEU A 758 -33.22 -8.36 -25.79
CA LEU A 758 -33.55 -7.26 -24.89
C LEU A 758 -32.61 -6.08 -25.13
N PHE A 759 -33.17 -4.89 -25.32
CA PHE A 759 -32.40 -3.67 -25.54
C PHE A 759 -32.03 -2.99 -24.22
N THR A 760 -30.86 -2.34 -24.15
CA THR A 760 -30.47 -1.56 -22.97
C THR A 760 -31.53 -0.48 -22.68
N PRO A 761 -32.10 -0.43 -21.46
CA PRO A 761 -33.13 0.53 -21.10
C PRO A 761 -32.69 1.99 -21.33
N ASN A 762 -33.63 2.80 -21.81
CA ASN A 762 -33.48 4.25 -22.01
C ASN A 762 -32.40 4.68 -23.03
N SER A 763 -31.88 3.78 -23.88
CA SER A 763 -31.03 4.14 -25.02
C SER A 763 -31.55 3.60 -26.34
N ASP A 764 -31.88 4.50 -27.28
CA ASP A 764 -32.22 4.19 -28.67
C ASP A 764 -31.02 4.34 -29.64
N GLU A 765 -29.79 4.38 -29.11
CA GLU A 765 -28.59 4.44 -29.93
C GLU A 765 -28.31 3.08 -30.60
N LEU A 766 -27.99 3.10 -31.90
CA LEU A 766 -27.74 1.90 -32.70
C LEU A 766 -26.53 1.08 -32.21
N GLU A 767 -25.53 1.73 -31.63
CA GLU A 767 -24.34 1.06 -31.08
C GLU A 767 -24.50 0.66 -29.60
N SER A 768 -25.68 0.88 -28.98
CA SER A 768 -25.95 0.40 -27.62
C SER A 768 -25.94 -1.12 -27.57
N MET A 769 -25.33 -1.71 -26.54
CA MET A 769 -25.32 -3.16 -26.38
C MET A 769 -26.70 -3.69 -25.97
N SER A 770 -26.98 -4.93 -26.33
CA SER A 770 -28.27 -5.62 -26.18
C SER A 770 -28.03 -7.08 -25.82
N LEU A 771 -28.87 -7.65 -24.97
CA LEU A 771 -28.76 -9.03 -24.51
C LEU A 771 -29.49 -9.96 -25.48
N LEU A 772 -28.74 -10.86 -26.12
CA LEU A 772 -29.25 -11.88 -27.01
C LEU A 772 -29.45 -13.19 -26.24
N ARG A 773 -30.62 -13.82 -26.39
CA ARG A 773 -30.91 -15.20 -25.97
C ARG A 773 -31.23 -16.05 -27.19
N VAL A 774 -30.69 -17.25 -27.27
CA VAL A 774 -30.87 -18.18 -28.39
C VAL A 774 -31.33 -19.55 -27.87
N SER A 775 -32.37 -20.11 -28.48
CA SER A 775 -32.86 -21.46 -28.16
C SER A 775 -32.06 -22.53 -28.90
N ILE A 776 -31.57 -23.53 -28.16
CA ILE A 776 -30.98 -24.74 -28.73
C ILE A 776 -31.99 -25.89 -28.59
N GLN A 777 -32.54 -26.35 -29.72
CA GLN A 777 -33.36 -27.56 -29.74
C GLN A 777 -32.48 -28.80 -29.64
N MET A 778 -32.70 -29.61 -28.61
CA MET A 778 -32.11 -30.95 -28.47
C MET A 778 -33.20 -32.03 -28.68
N GLU A 779 -32.80 -33.24 -29.06
CA GLU A 779 -33.74 -34.32 -29.48
C GLU A 779 -34.61 -34.91 -28.35
N LYS A 780 -34.60 -34.33 -27.15
CA LYS A 780 -35.48 -34.66 -26.02
C LYS A 780 -35.89 -33.37 -25.29
N PRO A 781 -37.19 -33.03 -25.26
CA PRO A 781 -37.68 -31.83 -24.58
C PRO A 781 -38.19 -32.13 -23.17
N GLU A 782 -37.98 -31.21 -22.24
CA GLU A 782 -39.00 -30.79 -21.26
C GLU A 782 -38.69 -29.40 -20.67
N SER A 783 -37.41 -29.02 -20.59
CA SER A 783 -36.95 -27.62 -20.58
C SER A 783 -36.22 -27.26 -21.89
N GLY A 784 -36.14 -25.97 -22.23
CA GLY A 784 -35.41 -25.47 -23.40
C GLY A 784 -34.03 -24.96 -23.01
N VAL A 785 -32.97 -25.41 -23.70
CA VAL A 785 -31.61 -24.95 -23.42
C VAL A 785 -31.40 -23.57 -24.06
N TRP A 786 -31.14 -22.58 -23.22
CA TRP A 786 -30.86 -21.20 -23.63
C TRP A 786 -29.36 -20.90 -23.57
N VAL A 787 -28.84 -20.22 -24.60
CA VAL A 787 -27.50 -19.61 -24.57
C VAL A 787 -27.58 -18.11 -24.86
N TYR A 788 -26.66 -17.36 -24.26
CA TYR A 788 -26.70 -15.91 -24.15
C TYR A 788 -25.47 -15.27 -24.80
N GLY A 789 -25.60 -14.03 -25.26
CA GLY A 789 -24.51 -13.23 -25.79
C GLY A 789 -24.84 -11.74 -25.82
N LEU A 790 -23.85 -10.93 -26.16
CA LEU A 790 -24.02 -9.48 -26.34
C LEU A 790 -23.84 -9.10 -27.81
N VAL A 791 -24.75 -8.25 -28.31
CA VAL A 791 -24.73 -7.68 -29.67
C VAL A 791 -25.10 -6.20 -29.58
N THR A 792 -24.68 -5.37 -30.54
CA THR A 792 -25.23 -4.00 -30.61
C THR A 792 -26.67 -4.02 -31.11
N ARG A 793 -27.45 -2.99 -30.76
CA ARG A 793 -28.85 -2.83 -31.17
C ARG A 793 -28.99 -2.84 -32.71
N LYS A 794 -27.99 -2.32 -33.43
CA LYS A 794 -27.82 -2.43 -34.87
C LYS A 794 -27.65 -3.89 -35.34
N GLN A 795 -26.74 -4.64 -34.74
CA GLN A 795 -26.50 -6.06 -35.05
C GLN A 795 -27.75 -6.91 -34.79
N ALA A 796 -28.54 -6.59 -33.75
CA ALA A 796 -29.83 -7.23 -33.48
C ALA A 796 -30.86 -7.00 -34.59
N PHE A 797 -30.93 -5.79 -35.18
CA PHE A 797 -31.74 -5.55 -36.37
C PHE A 797 -31.20 -6.26 -37.61
N GLU A 798 -29.88 -6.24 -37.85
CA GLU A 798 -29.23 -6.94 -38.97
C GLU A 798 -29.52 -8.45 -38.93
N LEU A 799 -29.46 -9.09 -37.77
CA LEU A 799 -29.84 -10.49 -37.56
C LEU A 799 -31.34 -10.76 -37.82
N GLY A 800 -32.21 -9.81 -37.48
CA GLY A 800 -33.64 -9.90 -37.73
C GLY A 800 -34.00 -9.95 -39.22
N GLU A 801 -33.28 -9.19 -40.05
CA GLU A 801 -33.50 -9.14 -41.51
C GLU A 801 -33.00 -10.40 -42.27
N MET A 802 -32.19 -11.26 -41.63
CA MET A 802 -31.68 -12.49 -42.26
C MET A 802 -32.75 -13.59 -42.38
N GLU A 803 -32.82 -14.30 -43.51
CA GLU A 803 -33.68 -15.47 -43.66
C GLU A 803 -32.99 -16.76 -43.16
N GLY A 804 -33.35 -17.20 -41.95
CA GLY A 804 -33.02 -18.55 -41.42
C GLY A 804 -31.95 -18.57 -40.33
N ASP A 805 -32.17 -19.44 -39.34
CA ASP A 805 -31.36 -19.47 -38.11
C ASP A 805 -29.95 -20.05 -38.29
N GLU A 806 -29.73 -20.90 -39.30
CA GLU A 806 -28.40 -21.39 -39.65
C GLU A 806 -27.49 -20.22 -40.07
N LEU A 807 -27.97 -19.34 -40.95
CA LEU A 807 -27.22 -18.17 -41.42
C LEU A 807 -27.03 -17.12 -40.32
N ARG A 808 -27.99 -16.95 -39.40
CA ARG A 808 -27.83 -16.09 -38.21
C ARG A 808 -26.72 -16.58 -37.28
N ASN A 809 -26.65 -17.89 -37.03
CA ASN A 809 -25.60 -18.50 -36.22
C ASN A 809 -24.23 -18.45 -36.92
N GLU A 810 -24.16 -18.62 -38.24
CA GLU A 810 -22.94 -18.42 -39.03
C GLU A 810 -22.46 -16.96 -38.94
N TYR A 811 -23.37 -15.98 -39.06
CA TYR A 811 -23.06 -14.55 -38.97
C TYR A 811 -22.55 -14.13 -37.58
N LEU A 812 -23.20 -14.58 -36.50
CA LEU A 812 -22.75 -14.36 -35.12
C LEU A 812 -21.32 -14.86 -34.91
N ARG A 813 -21.03 -16.11 -35.31
CA ARG A 813 -19.72 -16.75 -35.14
C ARG A 813 -18.63 -16.14 -36.03
N GLU A 814 -18.92 -15.91 -37.32
CA GLU A 814 -17.90 -15.67 -38.35
C GLU A 814 -17.84 -14.24 -38.90
N LYS A 815 -18.81 -13.38 -38.55
CA LYS A 815 -18.78 -11.94 -38.87
C LYS A 815 -18.72 -11.07 -37.62
N LEU A 816 -19.49 -11.40 -36.58
CA LEU A 816 -19.50 -10.62 -35.34
C LEU A 816 -18.49 -11.13 -34.29
N GLY A 817 -18.07 -12.39 -34.37
CA GLY A 817 -17.16 -13.01 -33.39
C GLY A 817 -17.81 -13.25 -32.02
N VAL A 818 -19.14 -13.26 -31.96
CA VAL A 818 -19.92 -13.39 -30.72
C VAL A 818 -19.89 -14.85 -30.27
N ILE A 819 -19.37 -15.06 -29.06
CA ILE A 819 -19.41 -16.37 -28.38
C ILE A 819 -20.72 -16.42 -27.59
N LEU A 820 -21.56 -17.41 -27.90
CA LEU A 820 -22.75 -17.72 -27.11
C LEU A 820 -22.37 -18.63 -25.94
N VAL A 821 -22.87 -18.33 -24.74
CA VAL A 821 -22.49 -18.98 -23.48
C VAL A 821 -23.69 -19.33 -22.61
N GLU A 822 -23.55 -20.28 -21.70
CA GLU A 822 -24.54 -20.53 -20.64
C GLU A 822 -24.66 -19.32 -19.69
N ARG A 823 -25.82 -19.18 -19.02
CA ARG A 823 -26.14 -18.10 -18.06
C ARG A 823 -24.97 -17.70 -17.17
N LYS A 824 -24.38 -18.67 -16.48
CA LYS A 824 -23.29 -18.54 -15.49
C LYS A 824 -21.91 -18.20 -16.06
N ASN A 825 -21.77 -18.20 -17.39
CA ASN A 825 -20.54 -17.89 -18.11
C ASN A 825 -20.61 -16.53 -18.85
N LEU A 826 -21.66 -15.75 -18.62
CA LEU A 826 -21.83 -14.42 -19.22
C LEU A 826 -20.80 -13.42 -18.68
N SER A 827 -20.44 -12.41 -19.47
CA SER A 827 -19.49 -11.38 -19.04
C SER A 827 -20.09 -10.45 -17.97
N GLN A 828 -19.23 -9.77 -17.20
CA GLN A 828 -19.63 -8.75 -16.23
C GLN A 828 -20.44 -7.61 -16.87
N GLU A 829 -20.22 -7.32 -18.15
CA GLU A 829 -21.04 -6.37 -18.93
C GLU A 829 -22.48 -6.89 -19.12
N GLY A 830 -22.64 -8.20 -19.35
CA GLY A 830 -23.94 -8.86 -19.44
C GLY A 830 -24.66 -8.94 -18.09
N GLU A 831 -23.95 -9.23 -16.99
CA GLU A 831 -24.52 -9.15 -15.63
C GLU A 831 -25.03 -7.74 -15.29
N SER A 832 -24.25 -6.72 -15.64
CA SER A 832 -24.63 -5.32 -15.50
C SER A 832 -25.87 -4.97 -16.34
N MET A 833 -25.97 -5.53 -17.55
CA MET A 833 -27.14 -5.34 -18.41
C MET A 833 -28.39 -6.07 -17.88
N ILE A 834 -28.27 -7.32 -17.42
CA ILE A 834 -29.36 -8.06 -16.76
C ILE A 834 -29.87 -7.28 -15.55
N SER A 835 -28.95 -6.79 -14.70
CA SER A 835 -29.27 -5.96 -13.53
C SER A 835 -30.03 -4.68 -13.93
N SER A 836 -29.58 -4.01 -15.00
CA SER A 836 -30.21 -2.81 -15.54
C SER A 836 -31.61 -3.09 -16.11
N LEU A 837 -31.79 -4.23 -16.80
CA LEU A 837 -33.07 -4.71 -17.33
C LEU A 837 -34.07 -5.04 -16.21
N LYS A 838 -33.64 -5.77 -15.16
CA LYS A 838 -34.45 -6.05 -13.96
C LYS A 838 -34.91 -4.74 -13.31
N ALA A 839 -33.98 -3.81 -13.06
CA ALA A 839 -34.30 -2.50 -12.46
C ALA A 839 -35.26 -1.65 -13.30
N ALA A 840 -35.12 -1.65 -14.64
CA ALA A 840 -36.01 -0.88 -15.52
C ALA A 840 -37.44 -1.45 -15.57
N ARG A 841 -37.60 -2.77 -15.51
CA ARG A 841 -38.93 -3.41 -15.49
C ARG A 841 -39.63 -3.26 -14.14
N LEU A 842 -38.89 -3.40 -13.05
CA LEU A 842 -39.43 -3.19 -11.70
C LEU A 842 -39.97 -1.75 -11.54
N ASN A 843 -39.26 -0.75 -12.10
CA ASN A 843 -39.76 0.63 -12.14
C ASN A 843 -41.04 0.79 -12.97
N ARG A 844 -41.21 0.10 -14.11
CA ARG A 844 -42.47 0.17 -14.88
C ARG A 844 -43.65 -0.39 -14.08
N GLN A 845 -43.47 -1.54 -13.41
CA GLN A 845 -44.50 -2.15 -12.55
C GLN A 845 -44.89 -1.33 -11.31
N ILE A 846 -44.19 -0.22 -11.03
CA ILE A 846 -44.50 0.72 -9.93
C ILE A 846 -45.27 1.96 -10.45
N PHE A 847 -45.35 2.17 -11.76
CA PHE A 847 -45.97 3.35 -12.40
C PHE A 847 -47.12 3.06 -13.38
N ASP A 848 -47.40 1.79 -13.69
CA ASP A 848 -48.63 1.30 -14.37
C ASP A 848 -49.68 0.79 -13.35
#